data_AF-A0A3L8D917-F1
#
_entry.id   AF-A0A3L8D917-F1
#
_cell.length_a   1.000
_cell.length_b   1.000
_cell.length_c   1.000
_cell.angle_alpha   90.00
_cell.angle_beta   90.00
_cell.angle_gamma   90.00
#
_symmetry.space_group_name_H-M   'P 1'
#
loop_
_entity.id
_entity.type
_entity.pdbx_description
1 polymer ?
#
loop_
_entity_poly.entity_id
_entity_poly.type
_entity_poly.pdbx_seq_one_letter_code
_entity_poly.pdbx_strand_id
1 'polypeptide(L)'
;MHLVMVVKTLHMYIYIRFCYFIRFPVNKLRNYTYSLRRTITSNSYGGLNLKQSTMAQLKVAIIGQSSFAAEVYKLLRQNGHQITGVFTIPDKGNREDPLALIAKADKTPVFKIKAWRSKGMTLPEILELYKGIEVDLNVLPFCTQFIPMEVINHPRHRSICYHPSLLPRHRGASAISWTLIQGDDTAGLSVFWADEGLDTGPILLQRSCKVEPNDTVDSLYNNFLYPEGIKAMGEAVDFVAKGIAPMTPQPTEGATYDPLLNKKELQKIDWTKPAKEVHDFIRGLDSTPGAWTTLDGEEVRLFGSSLWKDRPLAAEKQVTLEERKGIVHPGGLLIEAADEQFVNVERIKIGTRTIHASKYGQANDIKNVEFTEEELKMTDGLRRIWMDILKIDVDDDTDFFASGAGSMDVVRLVEEIKDIFGVTLQNTDVFMAPTFKEFATTVVLATRGSVASKEIKYDMVEIQTNNLTLRFPRQLFINGEFVNGHGKPVDTINPHDESIICSVESATAEDVDRAVRAAKKAFEDGEWGKISARERGALLFKLADLMEQHKEELATLETLDSGAVYTLALKTHVGMSIETWRYFAGWCDKIQGSTIPIAHARPNRNLTFTRREPIGVCGLVTPWNYPLMMLSWKMAACLAAGNTVVMKPAQASPLTALKFAELSVRAGIPPGVINIVCGYGSDVGNAIVGHPLIRKLGFTGSTQVGQTIMRCCADSNLKKVSLELGGKSPLVIFEDANMQQAVRISMGGVFFNKGENCIAAGRIFVEESIHDEFVRRVVDEAKKITIGNPLDRSTAHGPQNHKAHMDKLLEFVQKGVQEGAKLVYGGKRLNRPGWYFEPTVFTDVKDNMYIAREESFGPIMVISKFGSKNVDEIIARANNTEFGLASGVLTKDISRALRFAEKIEAGTVFINTYNKTDVAAPFGGFKMSGFGKDLGQEALNEYLKTKTVTIEY
;
A
#
# COMPACT_ATOMS: atom_id res chain seq x y z
N MET A 1 -76.81 -26.22 18.71
CA MET A 1 -77.25 -26.77 17.42
C MET A 1 -76.14 -27.66 16.87
N HIS A 2 -76.42 -28.96 16.76
CA HIS A 2 -75.61 -29.99 16.08
C HIS A 2 -75.41 -29.66 14.59
N LEU A 3 -74.39 -30.13 13.83
CA LEU A 3 -73.98 -31.50 13.44
C LEU A 3 -72.57 -31.36 12.75
N VAL A 4 -71.48 -32.11 13.09
CA VAL A 4 -70.99 -33.42 12.52
C VAL A 4 -70.35 -33.30 11.12
N MET A 5 -69.21 -33.88 10.69
CA MET A 5 -68.14 -34.79 11.20
C MET A 5 -66.90 -34.67 10.25
N VAL A 6 -65.63 -34.58 10.70
CA VAL A 6 -64.61 -35.64 10.94
C VAL A 6 -64.06 -36.27 9.63
N VAL A 7 -62.76 -36.21 9.28
CA VAL A 7 -61.59 -37.04 9.69
C VAL A 7 -60.40 -36.56 8.83
N LYS A 8 -59.11 -36.44 9.19
CA LYS A 8 -58.27 -36.50 10.40
C LYS A 8 -56.91 -35.94 9.92
N THR A 9 -56.32 -34.89 10.53
CA THR A 9 -55.45 -34.91 11.74
C THR A 9 -53.96 -35.02 11.36
N LEU A 10 -53.01 -34.26 11.91
CA LEU A 10 -52.88 -33.08 12.82
C LEU A 10 -51.36 -32.73 12.76
N HIS A 11 -50.91 -31.46 12.81
CA HIS A 11 -50.52 -30.64 14.01
C HIS A 11 -49.42 -31.26 14.89
N MET A 12 -48.56 -30.58 15.67
CA MET A 12 -48.42 -29.19 16.17
C MET A 12 -47.02 -29.12 16.87
N TYR A 13 -46.23 -28.05 16.74
CA TYR A 13 -45.96 -26.96 17.72
C TYR A 13 -45.01 -27.21 18.94
N ILE A 14 -43.94 -26.39 19.00
CA ILE A 14 -43.48 -25.46 20.08
C ILE A 14 -42.67 -25.94 21.35
N TYR A 15 -41.48 -25.29 21.50
CA TYR A 15 -40.78 -24.70 22.69
C TYR A 15 -39.81 -25.47 23.66
N ILE A 16 -38.67 -24.78 23.91
CA ILE A 16 -37.79 -24.60 25.13
C ILE A 16 -36.59 -25.55 25.46
N ARG A 17 -35.42 -24.87 25.67
CA ARG A 17 -34.13 -25.13 26.38
C ARG A 17 -33.93 -26.44 27.21
N PHE A 18 -32.75 -27.08 27.12
CA PHE A 18 -31.54 -26.93 27.99
C PHE A 18 -30.45 -28.01 27.68
N CYS A 19 -29.21 -27.72 28.09
CA CYS A 19 -27.91 -28.41 27.91
C CYS A 19 -27.79 -29.89 28.31
N TYR A 20 -26.91 -30.68 27.66
CA TYR A 20 -25.61 -31.18 28.19
C TYR A 20 -24.96 -32.29 27.31
N PHE A 21 -23.62 -32.31 27.35
CA PHE A 21 -22.62 -33.21 26.74
C PHE A 21 -22.88 -34.73 26.85
N ILE A 22 -22.30 -35.53 25.94
CA ILE A 22 -21.29 -36.59 26.23
C ILE A 22 -20.76 -37.28 24.94
N ARG A 23 -19.43 -37.19 24.79
CA ARG A 23 -18.42 -38.12 24.23
C ARG A 23 -18.75 -39.09 23.08
N PHE A 24 -18.05 -38.89 21.98
CA PHE A 24 -17.55 -39.93 21.08
C PHE A 24 -16.39 -40.73 21.71
N PRO A 25 -16.25 -42.04 21.42
CA PRO A 25 -15.00 -42.76 21.53
C PRO A 25 -14.26 -42.87 20.18
N VAL A 26 -12.97 -43.14 20.32
CA VAL A 26 -11.87 -42.91 19.40
C VAL A 26 -11.29 -44.24 18.88
N ASN A 27 -10.65 -44.18 17.71
CA ASN A 27 -9.65 -45.09 17.11
C ASN A 27 -10.08 -46.31 16.27
N LYS A 28 -9.72 -46.26 14.98
CA LYS A 28 -8.74 -47.20 14.41
C LYS A 28 -7.96 -46.60 13.24
N LEU A 29 -6.68 -46.94 13.24
CA LEU A 29 -5.54 -46.38 12.51
C LEU A 29 -5.34 -46.96 11.09
N ARG A 30 -4.65 -46.15 10.28
CA ARG A 30 -3.52 -46.46 9.36
C ARG A 30 -3.76 -46.76 7.86
N ASN A 31 -3.08 -45.89 7.10
CA ASN A 31 -2.27 -46.09 5.89
C ASN A 31 -2.99 -46.33 4.54
N TYR A 32 -2.81 -45.41 3.58
CA TYR A 32 -1.77 -45.52 2.55
C TYR A 32 -1.67 -44.23 1.71
N THR A 33 -0.44 -43.96 1.27
CA THR A 33 0.05 -42.75 0.60
C THR A 33 0.18 -42.93 -0.93
N TYR A 34 0.27 -41.80 -1.64
CA TYR A 34 0.90 -41.55 -2.96
C TYR A 34 0.14 -41.81 -4.29
N SER A 35 -0.20 -40.66 -4.92
CA SER A 35 0.24 -40.18 -6.25
C SER A 35 -0.56 -40.44 -7.55
N LEU A 36 -0.65 -39.32 -8.30
CA LEU A 36 -0.53 -39.15 -9.77
C LEU A 36 -1.75 -39.29 -10.70
N ARG A 37 -2.16 -38.09 -11.19
CA ARG A 37 -2.45 -37.67 -12.58
C ARG A 37 -3.61 -38.27 -13.38
N ARG A 38 -4.45 -37.31 -13.87
CA ARG A 38 -5.10 -37.18 -15.20
C ARG A 38 -5.69 -38.45 -15.83
N THR A 39 -7.00 -38.46 -16.09
CA THR A 39 -7.61 -38.19 -17.42
C THR A 39 -9.12 -38.49 -17.39
N ILE A 40 -9.91 -37.45 -17.70
CA ILE A 40 -11.12 -37.39 -18.54
C ILE A 40 -11.84 -38.73 -18.83
N THR A 41 -13.14 -38.84 -18.49
CA THR A 41 -14.27 -39.06 -19.45
C THR A 41 -15.65 -39.23 -18.76
N SER A 42 -16.57 -38.37 -19.20
CA SER A 42 -18.00 -38.54 -19.53
C SER A 42 -19.00 -39.41 -18.73
N ASN A 43 -20.20 -38.81 -18.62
CA ASN A 43 -21.55 -39.34 -18.40
C ASN A 43 -21.91 -39.67 -16.93
N SER A 44 -23.07 -39.28 -16.38
CA SER A 44 -24.35 -38.89 -16.97
C SER A 44 -25.26 -38.32 -15.88
N TYR A 45 -25.91 -37.17 -16.09
CA TYR A 45 -27.27 -36.90 -15.61
C TYR A 45 -27.92 -35.90 -16.57
N GLY A 46 -28.87 -36.41 -17.37
CA GLY A 46 -29.72 -35.59 -18.21
C GLY A 46 -30.96 -35.14 -17.46
N GLY A 47 -31.48 -33.97 -17.85
CA GLY A 47 -32.92 -33.73 -17.79
C GLY A 47 -33.40 -32.43 -17.15
N LEU A 48 -32.95 -31.27 -17.64
CA LEU A 48 -33.80 -30.06 -17.69
C LEU A 48 -33.38 -29.21 -18.91
N ASN A 49 -34.15 -29.36 -19.98
CA ASN A 49 -33.99 -28.66 -21.26
C ASN A 49 -34.24 -27.15 -21.08
N LEU A 50 -33.16 -26.37 -20.97
CA LEU A 50 -33.13 -24.99 -21.46
C LEU A 50 -32.47 -25.06 -22.85
N LYS A 51 -33.24 -24.85 -23.91
CA LYS A 51 -32.73 -24.70 -25.27
C LYS A 51 -31.67 -23.57 -25.27
N GLN A 52 -30.40 -23.91 -25.35
CA GLN A 52 -29.38 -23.00 -25.82
C GLN A 52 -29.72 -22.65 -27.27
N SER A 53 -30.24 -21.45 -27.47
CA SER A 53 -30.29 -20.80 -28.76
C SER A 53 -28.85 -20.67 -29.27
N THR A 54 -28.45 -21.50 -30.23
CA THR A 54 -27.25 -21.24 -31.05
C THR A 54 -27.39 -19.87 -31.68
N MET A 55 -26.60 -18.88 -31.24
CA MET A 55 -26.59 -17.55 -31.84
C MET A 55 -26.28 -17.68 -33.34
N ALA A 56 -27.06 -16.98 -34.18
CA ALA A 56 -26.80 -16.96 -35.62
C ALA A 56 -25.44 -16.33 -35.89
N GLN A 57 -24.55 -17.06 -36.54
CA GLN A 57 -23.22 -16.59 -36.91
C GLN A 57 -23.32 -15.66 -38.14
N LEU A 58 -23.01 -14.38 -37.96
CA LEU A 58 -22.88 -13.40 -39.05
C LEU A 58 -21.49 -13.43 -39.70
N LYS A 59 -21.45 -13.19 -41.03
CA LYS A 59 -20.26 -12.78 -41.78
C LYS A 59 -20.10 -11.27 -41.71
N VAL A 60 -18.99 -10.80 -41.14
CA VAL A 60 -18.77 -9.40 -40.82
C VAL A 60 -17.60 -8.83 -41.61
N ALA A 61 -17.80 -7.66 -42.21
CA ALA A 61 -16.68 -6.83 -42.69
C ALA A 61 -16.43 -5.69 -41.70
N ILE A 62 -15.18 -5.53 -41.26
CA ILE A 62 -14.79 -4.43 -40.37
C ILE A 62 -14.18 -3.32 -41.20
N ILE A 63 -14.77 -2.12 -41.12
CA ILE A 63 -14.28 -0.91 -41.80
C ILE A 63 -13.81 0.07 -40.72
N GLY A 64 -12.51 0.16 -40.50
CA GLY A 64 -11.95 1.00 -39.45
C GLY A 64 -10.45 0.84 -39.29
N GLN A 65 -9.90 1.40 -38.22
CA GLN A 65 -8.47 1.41 -37.90
C GLN A 65 -8.25 1.50 -36.38
N SER A 66 -7.00 1.56 -35.93
CA SER A 66 -6.58 1.65 -34.52
C SER A 66 -6.70 0.37 -33.70
N SER A 67 -6.14 0.40 -32.49
CA SER A 67 -6.25 -0.66 -31.49
C SER A 67 -7.70 -0.93 -31.06
N PHE A 68 -8.56 0.10 -31.05
CA PHE A 68 -9.97 -0.06 -30.70
C PHE A 68 -10.68 -1.02 -31.68
N ALA A 69 -10.48 -0.82 -32.99
CA ALA A 69 -11.04 -1.71 -34.00
C ALA A 69 -10.44 -3.13 -33.92
N ALA A 70 -9.15 -3.25 -33.59
CA ALA A 70 -8.49 -4.54 -33.40
C ALA A 70 -9.08 -5.34 -32.22
N GLU A 71 -9.43 -4.69 -31.11
CA GLU A 71 -10.09 -5.35 -29.99
C GLU A 71 -11.54 -5.71 -30.31
N VAL A 72 -12.27 -4.88 -31.06
CA VAL A 72 -13.60 -5.23 -31.59
C VAL A 72 -13.49 -6.46 -32.51
N TYR A 73 -12.48 -6.53 -33.38
CA TYR A 73 -12.22 -7.70 -34.21
C TYR A 73 -12.07 -8.98 -33.37
N LYS A 74 -11.24 -8.93 -32.30
CA LYS A 74 -11.05 -10.09 -31.40
C LYS A 74 -12.36 -10.50 -30.74
N LEU A 75 -13.10 -9.55 -30.20
CA LEU A 75 -14.34 -9.81 -29.48
C LEU A 75 -15.39 -10.45 -30.40
N LEU A 76 -15.57 -9.93 -31.61
CA LEU A 76 -16.54 -10.50 -32.56
C LEU A 76 -16.20 -11.94 -32.95
N ARG A 77 -14.92 -12.27 -33.11
CA ARG A 77 -14.49 -13.65 -33.33
C ARG A 77 -14.71 -14.54 -32.12
N GLN A 78 -14.45 -14.03 -30.91
CA GLN A 78 -14.73 -14.73 -29.66
C GLN A 78 -16.23 -15.02 -29.48
N ASN A 79 -17.10 -14.11 -29.93
CA ASN A 79 -18.55 -14.28 -29.96
C ASN A 79 -19.02 -15.27 -31.06
N GLY A 80 -18.09 -15.78 -31.87
CA GLY A 80 -18.35 -16.78 -32.91
C GLY A 80 -18.68 -16.20 -34.28
N HIS A 81 -18.61 -14.87 -34.49
CA HIS A 81 -18.81 -14.27 -35.81
C HIS A 81 -17.62 -14.52 -36.74
N GLN A 82 -17.88 -14.61 -38.04
CA GLN A 82 -16.85 -14.80 -39.05
C GLN A 82 -16.46 -13.44 -39.64
N ILE A 83 -15.21 -12.99 -39.45
CA ILE A 83 -14.72 -11.78 -40.11
C ILE A 83 -14.23 -12.12 -41.52
N THR A 84 -14.92 -11.62 -42.55
CA THR A 84 -14.67 -11.97 -43.96
C THR A 84 -13.79 -10.96 -44.69
N GLY A 85 -13.67 -9.75 -44.16
CA GLY A 85 -12.75 -8.74 -44.69
C GLY A 85 -12.50 -7.60 -43.70
N VAL A 86 -11.29 -7.05 -43.74
CA VAL A 86 -10.89 -5.86 -42.98
C VAL A 86 -10.49 -4.77 -43.95
N PHE A 87 -11.16 -3.62 -43.87
CA PHE A 87 -10.86 -2.44 -44.66
C PHE A 87 -10.33 -1.34 -43.75
N THR A 88 -9.05 -1.02 -43.89
CA THR A 88 -8.36 0.01 -43.09
C THR A 88 -7.62 0.98 -44.00
N ILE A 89 -7.12 2.08 -43.44
CA ILE A 89 -6.38 3.09 -44.18
C ILE A 89 -5.00 2.57 -44.61
N PRO A 90 -4.34 3.21 -45.60
CA PRO A 90 -2.93 2.95 -45.90
C PRO A 90 -2.04 3.20 -44.67
N ASP A 91 -0.92 2.47 -44.61
CA ASP A 91 0.02 2.58 -43.50
C ASP A 91 0.63 3.99 -43.42
N LYS A 92 0.86 4.46 -42.19
CA LYS A 92 1.53 5.73 -41.93
C LYS A 92 3.03 5.46 -41.74
N GLY A 93 3.83 5.75 -42.77
CA GLY A 93 5.25 5.41 -42.76
C GLY A 93 5.46 3.89 -42.79
N ASN A 94 6.34 3.37 -41.93
CA ASN A 94 6.62 1.93 -41.82
C ASN A 94 5.71 1.20 -40.82
N ARG A 95 4.74 1.90 -40.20
CA ARG A 95 3.92 1.34 -39.13
C ARG A 95 2.58 0.88 -39.66
N GLU A 96 2.40 -0.43 -39.71
CA GLU A 96 1.14 -1.04 -40.11
C GLU A 96 0.07 -0.87 -39.01
N ASP A 97 -1.16 -0.58 -39.42
CA ASP A 97 -2.30 -0.39 -38.52
C ASP A 97 -2.59 -1.65 -37.66
N PRO A 98 -2.86 -1.53 -36.34
CA PRO A 98 -3.06 -2.68 -35.46
C PRO A 98 -4.16 -3.66 -35.90
N LEU A 99 -5.25 -3.16 -36.50
CA LEU A 99 -6.32 -3.99 -37.02
C LEU A 99 -5.85 -4.83 -38.23
N ALA A 100 -4.97 -4.28 -39.08
CA ALA A 100 -4.40 -5.03 -40.19
C ALA A 100 -3.43 -6.13 -39.71
N LEU A 101 -2.60 -5.84 -38.70
CA LEU A 101 -1.66 -6.80 -38.14
C LEU A 101 -2.39 -8.04 -37.59
N ILE A 102 -3.45 -7.83 -36.80
CA ILE A 102 -4.20 -8.94 -36.24
C ILE A 102 -4.97 -9.72 -37.30
N ALA A 103 -5.59 -9.03 -38.26
CA ALA A 103 -6.31 -9.67 -39.34
C ALA A 103 -5.39 -10.53 -40.22
N LYS A 104 -4.17 -10.06 -40.51
CA LYS A 104 -3.15 -10.84 -41.22
C LYS A 104 -2.70 -12.07 -40.43
N ALA A 105 -2.45 -11.92 -39.12
CA ALA A 105 -2.09 -13.04 -38.25
C ALA A 105 -3.16 -14.14 -38.27
N ASP A 106 -4.41 -13.74 -38.39
CA ASP A 106 -5.59 -14.61 -38.47
C ASP A 106 -5.99 -15.04 -39.89
N LYS A 107 -5.20 -14.66 -40.91
CA LYS A 107 -5.46 -14.93 -42.34
C LYS A 107 -6.78 -14.36 -42.87
N THR A 108 -7.34 -13.33 -42.22
CA THR A 108 -8.47 -12.56 -42.76
C THR A 108 -7.95 -11.61 -43.86
N PRO A 109 -8.63 -11.50 -45.02
CA PRO A 109 -8.26 -10.54 -46.06
C PRO A 109 -8.23 -9.10 -45.55
N VAL A 110 -7.13 -8.40 -45.82
CA VAL A 110 -6.93 -6.98 -45.45
C VAL A 110 -6.84 -6.13 -46.70
N PHE A 111 -7.68 -5.10 -46.77
CA PHE A 111 -7.75 -4.14 -47.87
C PHE A 111 -7.37 -2.75 -47.37
N LYS A 112 -6.30 -2.18 -47.94
CA LYS A 112 -5.79 -0.85 -47.57
C LYS A 112 -6.39 0.21 -48.51
N ILE A 113 -7.45 0.87 -48.08
CA ILE A 113 -8.24 1.78 -48.93
C ILE A 113 -7.84 3.24 -48.66
N LYS A 114 -7.23 3.90 -49.65
CA LYS A 114 -6.86 5.32 -49.54
C LYS A 114 -8.07 6.25 -49.45
N ALA A 115 -9.10 5.98 -50.24
CA ALA A 115 -10.38 6.67 -50.23
C ALA A 115 -11.45 5.78 -50.87
N TRP A 116 -12.70 5.91 -50.43
CA TRP A 116 -13.85 5.19 -51.01
C TRP A 116 -14.57 5.99 -52.11
N ARG A 117 -14.37 7.31 -52.12
CA ARG A 117 -14.99 8.26 -53.04
C ARG A 117 -14.01 9.32 -53.50
N SER A 118 -14.20 9.82 -54.72
CA SER A 118 -13.49 10.97 -55.28
C SER A 118 -14.50 11.98 -55.81
N LYS A 119 -14.37 13.25 -55.43
CA LYS A 119 -15.32 14.33 -55.77
C LYS A 119 -16.80 13.96 -55.48
N GLY A 120 -17.04 13.22 -54.40
CA GLY A 120 -18.38 12.79 -53.98
C GLY A 120 -18.91 11.53 -54.67
N MET A 121 -18.25 11.01 -55.71
CA MET A 121 -18.66 9.77 -56.39
C MET A 121 -17.87 8.57 -55.89
N THR A 122 -18.55 7.43 -55.72
CA THR A 122 -17.96 6.14 -55.37
C THR A 122 -16.95 5.69 -56.40
N LEU A 123 -15.79 5.18 -55.95
CA LEU A 123 -14.77 4.63 -56.84
C LEU A 123 -15.18 3.21 -57.31
N PRO A 124 -15.45 3.00 -58.61
CA PRO A 124 -15.98 1.72 -59.11
C PRO A 124 -15.08 0.52 -58.79
N GLU A 125 -13.77 0.69 -58.90
CA GLU A 125 -12.78 -0.35 -58.62
C GLU A 125 -12.76 -0.80 -57.15
N ILE A 126 -12.99 0.15 -56.23
CA ILE A 126 -13.04 -0.14 -54.79
C ILE A 126 -14.38 -0.78 -54.42
N LEU A 127 -15.47 -0.37 -55.08
CA LEU A 127 -16.79 -0.95 -54.88
C LEU A 127 -16.83 -2.40 -55.35
N GLU A 128 -16.27 -2.73 -56.52
CA GLU A 128 -16.19 -4.11 -57.00
C GLU A 128 -15.27 -4.98 -56.13
N LEU A 129 -14.15 -4.43 -55.65
CA LEU A 129 -13.29 -5.10 -54.67
C LEU A 129 -14.06 -5.48 -53.40
N TYR A 130 -14.88 -4.55 -52.87
CA TYR A 130 -15.70 -4.79 -51.69
C TYR A 130 -16.85 -5.77 -51.96
N LYS A 131 -17.53 -5.70 -53.10
CA LYS A 131 -18.59 -6.67 -53.46
C LYS A 131 -18.06 -8.10 -53.65
N GLY A 132 -16.74 -8.26 -53.83
CA GLY A 132 -16.10 -9.56 -53.91
C GLY A 132 -16.04 -10.34 -52.59
N ILE A 133 -16.40 -9.75 -51.45
CA ILE A 133 -16.45 -10.43 -50.15
C ILE A 133 -17.89 -10.76 -49.74
N GLU A 134 -18.08 -11.92 -49.12
CA GLU A 134 -19.37 -12.28 -48.53
C GLU A 134 -19.57 -11.56 -47.19
N VAL A 135 -20.59 -10.71 -47.08
CA VAL A 135 -20.83 -9.88 -45.89
C VAL A 135 -22.32 -9.77 -45.55
N ASP A 136 -22.65 -10.14 -44.31
CA ASP A 136 -23.99 -10.00 -43.73
C ASP A 136 -24.17 -8.66 -43.03
N LEU A 137 -23.11 -8.12 -42.40
CA LEU A 137 -23.11 -6.86 -41.65
C LEU A 137 -21.75 -6.15 -41.78
N ASN A 138 -21.77 -4.85 -42.01
CA ASN A 138 -20.60 -3.99 -41.83
C ASN A 138 -20.53 -3.44 -40.40
N VAL A 139 -19.34 -3.45 -39.83
CA VAL A 139 -19.06 -2.94 -38.49
C VAL A 139 -18.00 -1.85 -38.60
N LEU A 140 -18.35 -0.61 -38.23
CA LEU A 140 -17.50 0.58 -38.31
C LEU A 140 -17.10 1.04 -36.90
N PRO A 141 -16.14 0.38 -36.23
CA PRO A 141 -15.77 0.70 -34.84
C PRO A 141 -14.95 1.98 -34.73
N PHE A 142 -14.14 2.33 -35.73
CA PHE A 142 -13.36 3.56 -35.76
C PHE A 142 -13.08 3.94 -37.22
N CYS A 143 -14.08 4.54 -37.86
CA CYS A 143 -14.02 4.91 -39.27
C CYS A 143 -13.75 6.41 -39.44
N THR A 144 -12.66 6.77 -40.13
CA THR A 144 -12.33 8.19 -40.42
C THR A 144 -12.53 8.56 -41.88
N GLN A 145 -13.17 7.68 -42.66
CA GLN A 145 -13.43 7.88 -44.08
C GLN A 145 -14.94 7.92 -44.30
N PHE A 146 -15.36 8.71 -45.26
CA PHE A 146 -16.75 8.70 -45.69
C PHE A 146 -17.00 7.48 -46.57
N ILE A 147 -17.88 6.61 -46.10
CA ILE A 147 -18.24 5.36 -46.78
C ILE A 147 -19.48 5.61 -47.67
N PRO A 148 -19.45 5.28 -48.96
CA PRO A 148 -20.59 5.47 -49.86
C PRO A 148 -21.80 4.61 -49.48
N MET A 149 -23.01 5.09 -49.81
CA MET A 149 -24.24 4.37 -49.49
C MET A 149 -24.34 3.01 -50.19
N GLU A 150 -23.69 2.86 -51.33
CA GLU A 150 -23.58 1.60 -52.08
C GLU A 150 -22.79 0.55 -51.31
N VAL A 151 -21.91 0.95 -50.38
CA VAL A 151 -21.19 0.06 -49.46
C VAL A 151 -21.98 -0.10 -48.17
N ILE A 152 -22.49 1.00 -47.62
CA ILE A 152 -23.26 1.00 -46.35
C ILE A 152 -24.51 0.11 -46.43
N ASN A 153 -25.22 0.12 -47.56
CA ASN A 153 -26.46 -0.62 -47.75
C ASN A 153 -26.27 -1.99 -48.41
N HIS A 154 -25.06 -2.37 -48.80
CA HIS A 154 -24.82 -3.63 -49.51
C HIS A 154 -25.07 -4.89 -48.67
N PRO A 155 -24.57 -4.99 -47.42
CA PRO A 155 -24.83 -6.17 -46.60
C PRO A 155 -26.31 -6.35 -46.30
N ARG A 156 -26.74 -7.59 -46.12
CA ARG A 156 -28.15 -7.92 -45.78
C ARG A 156 -28.66 -7.12 -44.58
N HIS A 157 -27.84 -6.97 -43.55
CA HIS A 157 -28.16 -6.23 -42.34
C HIS A 157 -27.60 -4.79 -42.35
N ARG A 158 -27.14 -4.27 -43.50
CA ARG A 158 -26.55 -2.92 -43.64
C ARG A 158 -25.29 -2.74 -42.77
N SER A 159 -25.10 -1.54 -42.21
CA SER A 159 -23.89 -1.14 -41.47
C SER A 159 -24.23 -0.49 -40.15
N ILE A 160 -23.44 -0.79 -39.12
CA ILE A 160 -23.47 -0.11 -37.82
C ILE A 160 -22.16 0.63 -37.56
N CYS A 161 -22.24 1.78 -36.89
CA CYS A 161 -21.12 2.67 -36.63
C CYS A 161 -21.05 3.08 -35.16
N TYR A 162 -19.82 3.19 -34.65
CA TYR A 162 -19.52 3.69 -33.32
C TYR A 162 -19.29 5.21 -33.34
N HIS A 163 -19.87 5.92 -32.38
CA HIS A 163 -19.60 7.34 -32.13
C HIS A 163 -19.30 7.59 -30.64
N PRO A 164 -18.22 8.32 -30.30
CA PRO A 164 -17.83 8.58 -28.91
C PRO A 164 -18.59 9.76 -28.30
N SER A 165 -19.91 9.85 -28.50
CA SER A 165 -20.78 10.80 -27.82
C SER A 165 -22.20 10.26 -27.64
N LEU A 166 -22.97 10.93 -26.78
CA LEU A 166 -24.41 10.74 -26.65
C LEU A 166 -25.14 11.55 -27.72
N LEU A 167 -25.25 10.96 -28.92
CA LEU A 167 -25.97 11.57 -30.04
C LEU A 167 -27.43 11.89 -29.63
N PRO A 168 -27.97 13.05 -30.07
CA PRO A 168 -27.51 13.86 -31.19
C PRO A 168 -26.51 14.98 -30.84
N ARG A 169 -26.14 15.17 -29.56
CA ARG A 169 -25.25 16.24 -29.11
C ARG A 169 -23.78 15.87 -29.38
N HIS A 170 -22.94 16.86 -29.68
CA HIS A 170 -21.54 16.69 -30.07
C HIS A 170 -21.34 15.77 -31.27
N ARG A 171 -21.79 16.21 -32.43
CA ARG A 171 -21.51 15.55 -33.72
C ARG A 171 -20.12 15.91 -34.22
N GLY A 172 -19.51 14.99 -34.94
CA GLY A 172 -18.21 15.18 -35.59
C GLY A 172 -17.01 14.59 -34.84
N ALA A 173 -15.85 14.72 -35.47
CA ALA A 173 -14.63 13.99 -35.08
C ALA A 173 -13.96 14.45 -33.77
N SER A 174 -14.42 15.53 -33.13
CA SER A 174 -13.91 16.02 -31.84
C SER A 174 -14.94 15.92 -30.70
N ALA A 175 -15.90 15.00 -30.82
CA ALA A 175 -17.05 14.94 -29.91
C ALA A 175 -16.69 14.78 -28.42
N ILE A 176 -15.66 14.00 -28.10
CA ILE A 176 -15.17 13.81 -26.71
C ILE A 176 -14.68 15.15 -26.15
N SER A 177 -13.86 15.86 -26.92
CA SER A 177 -13.36 17.19 -26.55
C SER A 177 -14.50 18.17 -26.33
N TRP A 178 -15.51 18.19 -27.21
CA TRP A 178 -16.63 19.11 -27.08
C TRP A 178 -17.54 18.81 -25.90
N THR A 179 -17.69 17.54 -25.53
CA THR A 179 -18.36 17.13 -24.30
C THR A 179 -17.69 17.78 -23.07
N LEU A 180 -16.36 17.78 -23.04
CA LEU A 180 -15.58 18.40 -21.95
C LEU A 180 -15.60 19.93 -22.02
N ILE A 181 -15.38 20.51 -23.20
CA ILE A 181 -15.34 21.96 -23.44
C ILE A 181 -16.66 22.63 -23.07
N GLN A 182 -17.79 21.97 -23.33
CA GLN A 182 -19.13 22.48 -23.00
C GLN A 182 -19.50 22.24 -21.52
N GLY A 183 -18.63 21.59 -20.76
CA GLY A 183 -18.83 21.35 -19.33
C GLY A 183 -19.96 20.37 -19.03
N ASP A 184 -20.27 19.47 -19.96
CA ASP A 184 -21.33 18.46 -19.80
C ASP A 184 -20.98 17.53 -18.61
N ASP A 185 -21.99 17.22 -17.80
CA ASP A 185 -21.84 16.36 -16.60
C ASP A 185 -21.89 14.86 -16.93
N THR A 186 -22.25 14.54 -18.18
CA THR A 186 -22.48 13.19 -18.68
C THR A 186 -21.83 13.05 -20.05
N ALA A 187 -20.96 12.05 -20.19
CA ALA A 187 -20.37 11.66 -21.46
C ALA A 187 -20.90 10.27 -21.85
N GLY A 188 -20.60 9.82 -23.05
CA GLY A 188 -20.98 8.49 -23.44
C GLY A 188 -20.62 8.14 -24.87
N LEU A 189 -21.19 7.03 -25.32
CA LEU A 189 -21.02 6.50 -26.66
C LEU A 189 -22.37 6.09 -27.23
N SER A 190 -22.44 6.10 -28.56
CA SER A 190 -23.58 5.64 -29.34
C SER A 190 -23.11 4.63 -30.39
N VAL A 191 -23.83 3.53 -30.53
CA VAL A 191 -23.79 2.67 -31.72
C VAL A 191 -25.07 2.93 -32.50
N PHE A 192 -24.95 3.23 -33.78
CA PHE A 192 -26.06 3.63 -34.62
C PHE A 192 -25.98 2.99 -36.01
N TRP A 193 -27.10 2.96 -36.72
CA TRP A 193 -27.18 2.49 -38.10
C TRP A 193 -26.62 3.56 -39.03
N ALA A 194 -25.58 3.25 -39.78
CA ALA A 194 -24.95 4.24 -40.65
C ALA A 194 -25.88 4.69 -41.80
N ASP A 195 -25.87 5.98 -42.13
CA ASP A 195 -26.63 6.61 -43.20
C ASP A 195 -25.75 7.59 -44.00
N GLU A 196 -26.35 8.48 -44.79
CA GLU A 196 -25.60 9.48 -45.57
C GLU A 196 -24.90 10.54 -44.70
N GLY A 197 -25.35 10.71 -43.45
CA GLY A 197 -24.69 11.58 -42.49
C GLY A 197 -23.54 10.87 -41.76
N LEU A 198 -22.63 11.67 -41.21
CA LEU A 198 -21.48 11.13 -40.45
C LEU A 198 -21.96 10.39 -39.19
N ASP A 199 -23.01 10.89 -38.55
CA ASP A 199 -23.46 10.53 -37.21
C ASP A 199 -24.97 10.80 -37.00
N THR A 200 -25.79 10.72 -38.06
CA THR A 200 -27.22 11.08 -38.02
C THR A 200 -28.19 9.90 -38.00
N GLY A 201 -27.70 8.69 -38.29
CA GLY A 201 -28.58 7.53 -38.45
C GLY A 201 -29.19 7.00 -37.15
N PRO A 202 -30.23 6.14 -37.22
CA PRO A 202 -30.97 5.68 -36.05
C PRO A 202 -30.08 5.01 -34.99
N ILE A 203 -30.31 5.32 -33.71
CA ILE A 203 -29.58 4.74 -32.58
C ILE A 203 -29.97 3.28 -32.38
N LEU A 204 -28.95 2.44 -32.23
CA LEU A 204 -29.05 1.03 -31.85
C LEU A 204 -28.80 0.88 -30.35
N LEU A 205 -27.75 1.51 -29.82
CA LEU A 205 -27.35 1.36 -28.42
C LEU A 205 -26.64 2.63 -27.93
N GLN A 206 -26.90 3.00 -26.68
CA GLN A 206 -26.17 4.06 -25.98
C GLN A 206 -25.69 3.59 -24.62
N ARG A 207 -24.53 4.10 -24.20
CA ARG A 207 -23.99 3.94 -22.85
C ARG A 207 -23.44 5.28 -22.39
N SER A 208 -23.74 5.65 -21.16
CA SER A 208 -23.32 6.91 -20.57
C SER A 208 -22.47 6.69 -19.32
N CYS A 209 -21.58 7.63 -19.04
CA CYS A 209 -20.86 7.75 -17.79
C CYS A 209 -20.96 9.19 -17.28
N LYS A 210 -20.79 9.35 -15.97
CA LYS A 210 -20.62 10.67 -15.38
C LYS A 210 -19.24 11.23 -15.74
N VAL A 211 -19.16 12.52 -16.05
CA VAL A 211 -17.89 13.24 -16.23
C VAL A 211 -17.48 13.80 -14.88
N GLU A 212 -16.34 13.36 -14.37
CA GLU A 212 -15.79 13.90 -13.13
C GLU A 212 -15.09 15.24 -13.38
N PRO A 213 -14.97 16.12 -12.36
CA PRO A 213 -14.49 17.49 -12.55
C PRO A 213 -13.13 17.64 -13.22
N ASN A 214 -12.24 16.65 -13.07
CA ASN A 214 -10.88 16.66 -13.62
C ASN A 214 -10.70 15.58 -14.70
N ASP A 215 -11.79 15.02 -15.24
CA ASP A 215 -11.68 14.12 -16.39
C ASP A 215 -11.15 14.88 -17.61
N THR A 216 -10.23 14.25 -18.33
CA THR A 216 -9.63 14.72 -19.58
C THR A 216 -10.15 13.87 -20.76
N VAL A 217 -9.82 14.27 -21.99
CA VAL A 217 -10.14 13.47 -23.18
C VAL A 217 -9.58 12.05 -23.04
N ASP A 218 -8.33 11.94 -22.59
CA ASP A 218 -7.66 10.66 -22.39
C ASP A 218 -8.27 9.84 -21.25
N SER A 219 -8.65 10.46 -20.12
CA SER A 219 -9.26 9.72 -19.02
C SER A 219 -10.63 9.19 -19.41
N LEU A 220 -11.48 10.00 -20.06
CA LEU A 220 -12.79 9.53 -20.56
C LEU A 220 -12.63 8.43 -21.60
N TYR A 221 -11.66 8.58 -22.51
CA TYR A 221 -11.41 7.58 -23.52
C TYR A 221 -10.96 6.25 -22.90
N ASN A 222 -9.92 6.27 -22.08
CA ASN A 222 -9.32 5.04 -21.54
C ASN A 222 -10.17 4.37 -20.46
N ASN A 223 -10.84 5.15 -19.61
CA ASN A 223 -11.60 4.62 -18.48
C ASN A 223 -12.99 4.11 -18.89
N PHE A 224 -13.60 4.70 -19.93
CA PHE A 224 -14.97 4.38 -20.32
C PHE A 224 -15.12 4.07 -21.81
N LEU A 225 -14.84 5.03 -22.70
CA LEU A 225 -15.21 4.90 -24.12
C LEU A 225 -14.52 3.72 -24.80
N TYR A 226 -13.25 3.45 -24.48
CA TYR A 226 -12.49 2.34 -25.03
C TYR A 226 -13.02 0.98 -24.54
N PRO A 227 -12.98 0.65 -23.23
CA PRO A 227 -13.44 -0.66 -22.76
C PRO A 227 -14.94 -0.89 -22.95
N GLU A 228 -15.78 0.13 -22.75
CA GLU A 228 -17.22 -0.01 -22.89
C GLU A 228 -17.67 0.06 -24.35
N GLY A 229 -16.97 0.83 -25.19
CA GLY A 229 -17.22 0.87 -26.64
C GLY A 229 -16.96 -0.47 -27.31
N ILE A 230 -15.91 -1.19 -26.92
CA ILE A 230 -15.64 -2.55 -27.43
C ILE A 230 -16.82 -3.48 -27.11
N LYS A 231 -17.28 -3.49 -25.86
CA LYS A 231 -18.43 -4.30 -25.44
C LYS A 231 -19.72 -3.90 -26.17
N ALA A 232 -19.98 -2.59 -26.25
CA ALA A 232 -21.16 -2.03 -26.93
C ALA A 232 -21.20 -2.44 -28.41
N MET A 233 -20.06 -2.45 -29.10
CA MET A 233 -19.97 -2.92 -30.47
C MET A 233 -20.24 -4.42 -30.60
N GLY A 234 -19.71 -5.24 -29.69
CA GLY A 234 -20.01 -6.68 -29.65
C GLY A 234 -21.50 -6.96 -29.40
N GLU A 235 -22.09 -6.30 -28.41
CA GLU A 235 -23.51 -6.42 -28.07
C GLU A 235 -24.42 -5.95 -29.22
N ALA A 236 -24.04 -4.86 -29.91
CA ALA A 236 -24.78 -4.37 -31.07
C ALA A 236 -24.79 -5.41 -32.20
N VAL A 237 -23.66 -6.04 -32.51
CA VAL A 237 -23.60 -7.12 -33.52
C VAL A 237 -24.46 -8.31 -33.09
N ASP A 238 -24.41 -8.71 -31.82
CA ASP A 238 -25.25 -9.79 -31.29
C ASP A 238 -26.75 -9.47 -31.43
N PHE A 239 -27.16 -8.22 -31.21
CA PHE A 239 -28.56 -7.79 -31.40
C PHE A 239 -28.98 -7.86 -32.86
N VAL A 240 -28.10 -7.49 -33.79
CA VAL A 240 -28.35 -7.62 -35.23
C VAL A 240 -28.49 -9.10 -35.60
N ALA A 241 -27.59 -9.95 -35.12
CA ALA A 241 -27.63 -11.40 -35.36
C ALA A 241 -28.91 -12.07 -34.84
N LYS A 242 -29.43 -11.58 -33.70
CA LYS A 242 -30.69 -12.04 -33.10
C LYS A 242 -31.95 -11.43 -33.75
N GLY A 243 -31.79 -10.45 -34.65
CA GLY A 243 -32.92 -9.75 -35.28
C GLY A 243 -33.70 -8.85 -34.32
N ILE A 244 -33.09 -8.40 -33.23
CA ILE A 244 -33.72 -7.56 -32.18
C ILE A 244 -33.09 -6.17 -32.07
N ALA A 245 -32.13 -5.83 -32.94
CA ALA A 245 -31.47 -4.53 -32.92
C ALA A 245 -32.46 -3.39 -33.19
N PRO A 246 -32.62 -2.43 -32.27
CA PRO A 246 -33.57 -1.32 -32.44
C PRO A 246 -33.04 -0.32 -33.49
N MET A 247 -33.96 0.41 -34.11
CA MET A 247 -33.68 1.52 -35.03
C MET A 247 -34.35 2.79 -34.51
N THR A 248 -33.89 3.32 -33.37
CA THR A 248 -34.51 4.48 -32.73
C THR A 248 -34.11 5.77 -33.46
N PRO A 249 -35.04 6.52 -34.09
CA PRO A 249 -34.69 7.77 -34.77
C PRO A 249 -34.04 8.76 -33.81
N GLN A 250 -32.94 9.40 -34.25
CA GLN A 250 -32.30 10.45 -33.46
C GLN A 250 -33.18 11.72 -33.40
N PRO A 251 -33.31 12.38 -32.24
CA PRO A 251 -33.93 13.71 -32.18
C PRO A 251 -33.04 14.75 -32.87
N THR A 252 -33.65 15.81 -33.42
CA THR A 252 -32.92 16.99 -33.94
C THR A 252 -32.72 18.07 -32.89
N GLU A 253 -33.47 18.00 -31.78
CA GLU A 253 -33.36 18.93 -30.66
C GLU A 253 -32.03 18.73 -29.91
N GLY A 254 -31.27 19.82 -29.72
CA GLY A 254 -29.96 19.80 -29.05
C GLY A 254 -28.79 19.29 -29.89
N ALA A 255 -29.00 18.98 -31.18
CA ALA A 255 -27.93 18.55 -32.08
C ALA A 255 -26.92 19.69 -32.37
N THR A 256 -25.63 19.42 -32.20
CA THR A 256 -24.54 20.38 -32.48
C THR A 256 -23.57 19.77 -33.49
N TYR A 257 -23.14 20.55 -34.48
CA TYR A 257 -22.06 20.17 -35.42
C TYR A 257 -20.78 20.89 -35.02
N ASP A 258 -20.07 20.30 -34.07
CA ASP A 258 -18.94 20.96 -33.47
C ASP A 258 -17.70 20.83 -34.38
N PRO A 259 -16.90 21.90 -34.53
CA PRO A 259 -15.82 21.90 -35.50
C PRO A 259 -14.69 20.95 -35.07
N LEU A 260 -14.02 20.37 -36.06
CA LEU A 260 -12.82 19.57 -35.84
C LEU A 260 -11.71 20.47 -35.26
N LEU A 261 -11.18 20.11 -34.09
CA LEU A 261 -10.17 20.87 -33.36
C LEU A 261 -8.76 20.74 -33.96
N ASN A 262 -8.63 20.77 -35.29
CA ASN A 262 -7.36 20.62 -36.01
C ASN A 262 -6.73 21.95 -36.44
N LYS A 263 -7.47 23.06 -36.35
CA LYS A 263 -6.97 24.39 -36.67
C LYS A 263 -6.49 25.11 -35.41
N LYS A 264 -5.37 25.84 -35.52
CA LYS A 264 -4.71 26.49 -34.38
C LYS A 264 -5.64 27.52 -33.71
N GLU A 265 -6.41 28.27 -34.47
CA GLU A 265 -7.37 29.25 -33.96
C GLU A 265 -8.45 28.65 -33.05
N LEU A 266 -8.83 27.39 -33.27
CA LEU A 266 -9.82 26.68 -32.45
C LEU A 266 -9.24 26.11 -31.15
N GLN A 267 -7.93 26.20 -30.97
CA GLN A 267 -7.19 25.66 -29.82
C GLN A 267 -6.70 26.77 -28.89
N LYS A 268 -6.97 28.05 -29.22
CA LYS A 268 -6.53 29.20 -28.41
C LYS A 268 -7.42 29.32 -27.19
N ILE A 269 -6.81 29.47 -26.01
CA ILE A 269 -7.54 29.71 -24.77
C ILE A 269 -8.17 31.12 -24.81
N ASP A 270 -9.48 31.19 -24.59
CA ASP A 270 -10.19 32.45 -24.36
C ASP A 270 -10.20 32.80 -22.87
N TRP A 271 -9.25 33.62 -22.45
CA TRP A 271 -9.12 34.05 -21.07
C TRP A 271 -10.16 35.11 -20.64
N THR A 272 -11.11 35.49 -21.50
CA THR A 272 -12.28 36.31 -21.09
C THR A 272 -13.35 35.48 -20.39
N LYS A 273 -13.18 34.15 -20.36
CA LYS A 273 -14.11 33.20 -19.74
C LYS A 273 -13.82 32.98 -18.24
N PRO A 274 -14.84 32.55 -17.46
CA PRO A 274 -14.65 32.11 -16.07
C PRO A 274 -13.68 30.94 -15.93
N ALA A 275 -13.05 30.76 -14.76
CA ALA A 275 -12.08 29.70 -14.51
C ALA A 275 -12.60 28.30 -14.86
N LYS A 276 -13.89 28.02 -14.63
CA LYS A 276 -14.51 26.75 -15.00
C LYS A 276 -14.47 26.49 -16.51
N GLU A 277 -14.88 27.46 -17.33
CA GLU A 277 -14.86 27.32 -18.79
C GLU A 277 -13.43 27.20 -19.33
N VAL A 278 -12.47 27.94 -18.73
CA VAL A 278 -11.05 27.82 -19.08
C VAL A 278 -10.51 26.42 -18.76
N HIS A 279 -10.82 25.90 -17.57
CA HIS A 279 -10.46 24.55 -17.15
C HIS A 279 -11.08 23.48 -18.07
N ASP A 280 -12.37 23.61 -18.38
CA ASP A 280 -13.11 22.74 -19.29
C ASP A 280 -12.51 22.75 -20.71
N PHE A 281 -12.05 23.92 -21.17
CA PHE A 281 -11.37 24.06 -22.44
C PHE A 281 -9.99 23.38 -22.47
N ILE A 282 -9.18 23.57 -21.42
CA ILE A 282 -7.84 22.97 -21.32
C ILE A 282 -7.95 21.44 -21.26
N ARG A 283 -8.78 20.88 -20.37
CA ARG A 283 -8.96 19.42 -20.23
C ARG A 283 -9.62 18.78 -21.46
N GLY A 284 -10.43 19.53 -22.20
CA GLY A 284 -11.01 19.11 -23.47
C GLY A 284 -10.00 19.02 -24.62
N LEU A 285 -8.80 19.58 -24.45
CA LEU A 285 -7.68 19.50 -25.40
C LEU A 285 -6.49 18.70 -24.86
N ASP A 286 -6.62 18.06 -23.70
CA ASP A 286 -5.60 17.23 -23.06
C ASP A 286 -5.35 15.92 -23.81
N SER A 287 -4.43 16.02 -24.77
CA SER A 287 -2.99 15.70 -24.70
C SER A 287 -2.37 16.05 -26.06
N THR A 288 -3.18 15.95 -27.12
CA THR A 288 -2.95 16.56 -28.43
C THR A 288 -4.31 16.99 -28.97
N PRO A 289 -4.47 18.25 -29.43
CA PRO A 289 -3.41 19.20 -29.79
C PRO A 289 -2.89 20.06 -28.62
N GLY A 290 -3.54 20.06 -27.45
CA GLY A 290 -3.25 20.95 -26.33
C GLY A 290 -3.83 22.35 -26.51
N ALA A 291 -4.34 22.95 -25.43
CA ALA A 291 -4.84 24.32 -25.45
C ALA A 291 -3.67 25.30 -25.43
N TRP A 292 -3.63 26.29 -26.32
CA TRP A 292 -2.48 27.21 -26.41
C TRP A 292 -2.78 28.63 -25.95
N THR A 293 -1.74 29.27 -25.44
CA THR A 293 -1.72 30.68 -25.02
C THR A 293 -0.29 31.23 -25.16
N THR A 294 -0.12 32.52 -24.86
CA THR A 294 1.19 33.17 -24.74
C THR A 294 1.59 33.31 -23.28
N LEU A 295 2.78 32.83 -22.89
CA LEU A 295 3.37 32.91 -21.55
C LEU A 295 4.74 33.60 -21.64
N ASP A 296 4.92 34.73 -20.97
CA ASP A 296 6.09 35.63 -21.06
C ASP A 296 6.52 35.97 -22.50
N GLY A 297 5.55 36.05 -23.42
CA GLY A 297 5.80 36.33 -24.84
C GLY A 297 6.08 35.10 -25.71
N GLU A 298 6.19 33.91 -25.13
CA GLU A 298 6.36 32.65 -25.86
C GLU A 298 5.05 31.88 -26.01
N GLU A 299 4.86 31.22 -27.15
CA GLU A 299 3.71 30.34 -27.37
C GLU A 299 3.88 29.04 -26.59
N VAL A 300 2.91 28.74 -25.73
CA VAL A 300 2.91 27.54 -24.90
C VAL A 300 1.58 26.80 -25.02
N ARG A 301 1.63 25.48 -24.86
CA ARG A 301 0.43 24.63 -24.72
C ARG A 301 0.28 24.23 -23.25
N LEU A 302 -0.93 24.29 -22.71
CA LEU A 302 -1.26 23.98 -21.33
C LEU A 302 -1.94 22.62 -21.24
N PHE A 303 -1.60 21.84 -20.20
CA PHE A 303 -2.15 20.51 -19.97
C PHE A 303 -2.34 20.21 -18.48
N GLY A 304 -3.28 19.31 -18.16
CA GLY A 304 -3.54 18.88 -16.78
C GLY A 304 -4.10 20.03 -15.94
N SER A 305 -5.21 20.62 -16.38
CA SER A 305 -5.85 21.71 -15.64
C SER A 305 -6.64 21.21 -14.44
N SER A 306 -6.75 22.05 -13.41
CA SER A 306 -7.66 21.85 -12.28
C SER A 306 -8.16 23.19 -11.71
N LEU A 307 -9.37 23.21 -11.17
CA LEU A 307 -9.90 24.37 -10.47
C LEU A 307 -9.25 24.53 -9.09
N TRP A 308 -8.67 25.70 -8.84
CA TRP A 308 -8.00 26.00 -7.58
C TRP A 308 -8.98 26.57 -6.57
N LYS A 309 -9.12 25.91 -5.40
CA LYS A 309 -10.07 26.31 -4.34
C LYS A 309 -9.39 26.88 -3.09
N ASP A 310 -8.07 26.83 -3.03
CA ASP A 310 -7.30 27.30 -1.88
C ASP A 310 -6.99 28.80 -2.00
N ARG A 311 -6.59 29.42 -0.87
CA ARG A 311 -6.17 30.83 -0.89
C ARG A 311 -4.94 31.01 -1.79
N PRO A 312 -4.77 32.20 -2.42
CA PRO A 312 -3.58 32.49 -3.22
C PRO A 312 -2.31 32.24 -2.40
N LEU A 313 -1.39 31.45 -2.94
CA LEU A 313 -0.09 31.20 -2.32
C LEU A 313 0.75 32.49 -2.34
N ALA A 314 1.54 32.72 -1.30
CA ALA A 314 2.57 33.77 -1.34
C ALA A 314 3.55 33.42 -2.47
N ALA A 315 3.68 34.31 -3.45
CA ALA A 315 4.38 34.01 -4.69
C ALA A 315 5.89 33.82 -4.48
N GLU A 316 6.44 32.67 -4.86
CA GLU A 316 7.89 32.48 -5.03
C GLU A 316 8.37 32.99 -6.40
N LYS A 317 7.50 32.95 -7.43
CA LYS A 317 7.79 33.48 -8.78
C LYS A 317 6.52 33.83 -9.56
N GLN A 318 6.47 35.03 -10.13
CA GLN A 318 5.36 35.52 -10.98
C GLN A 318 5.75 35.49 -12.46
N VAL A 319 4.78 35.18 -13.31
CA VAL A 319 4.90 35.15 -14.78
C VAL A 319 3.72 35.89 -15.41
N THR A 320 3.85 36.32 -16.66
CA THR A 320 2.82 37.10 -17.36
C THR A 320 2.18 36.25 -18.47
N LEU A 321 0.86 36.12 -18.46
CA LEU A 321 0.10 35.43 -19.53
C LEU A 321 -0.89 36.38 -20.18
N GLU A 322 -0.67 36.77 -21.43
CA GLU A 322 -1.58 37.67 -22.19
C GLU A 322 -2.19 38.78 -21.30
N GLU A 323 -1.31 39.53 -20.60
CA GLU A 323 -1.63 40.64 -19.68
C GLU A 323 -2.19 40.26 -18.29
N ARG A 324 -2.21 38.96 -17.93
CA ARG A 324 -2.66 38.43 -16.63
C ARG A 324 -1.49 37.93 -15.79
N LYS A 325 -1.73 37.82 -14.48
CA LYS A 325 -0.77 37.29 -13.51
C LYS A 325 -0.85 35.77 -13.43
N GLY A 326 0.28 35.11 -13.64
CA GLY A 326 0.50 33.71 -13.32
C GLY A 326 1.42 33.54 -12.11
N ILE A 327 1.15 32.54 -11.28
CA ILE A 327 1.97 32.21 -10.10
C ILE A 327 2.50 30.79 -10.26
N VAL A 328 3.82 30.66 -10.38
CA VAL A 328 4.49 29.35 -10.38
C VAL A 328 4.58 28.85 -8.94
N HIS A 329 4.17 27.61 -8.72
CA HIS A 329 4.19 26.96 -7.40
C HIS A 329 4.58 25.49 -7.52
N PRO A 330 4.90 24.78 -6.43
CA PRO A 330 5.34 23.38 -6.50
C PRO A 330 4.36 22.44 -7.23
N GLY A 331 3.06 22.75 -7.24
CA GLY A 331 2.02 21.96 -7.91
C GLY A 331 1.66 22.40 -9.33
N GLY A 332 2.37 23.37 -9.93
CA GLY A 332 2.13 23.82 -11.30
C GLY A 332 2.19 25.32 -11.51
N LEU A 333 1.32 25.84 -12.36
CA LEU A 333 1.15 27.26 -12.67
C LEU A 333 -0.31 27.67 -12.42
N LEU A 334 -0.53 28.55 -11.46
CA LEU A 334 -1.84 29.15 -11.21
C LEU A 334 -2.05 30.34 -12.14
N ILE A 335 -3.17 30.38 -12.84
CA ILE A 335 -3.52 31.45 -13.79
C ILE A 335 -4.88 32.01 -13.41
N GLU A 336 -4.94 33.31 -13.21
CA GLU A 336 -6.18 34.03 -12.88
C GLU A 336 -7.09 34.14 -14.12
N ALA A 337 -8.35 33.75 -13.99
CA ALA A 337 -9.38 33.88 -15.02
C ALA A 337 -10.23 35.14 -14.83
N ALA A 338 -11.21 35.38 -15.71
CA ALA A 338 -12.01 36.62 -15.72
C ALA A 338 -12.89 36.83 -14.48
N ASP A 339 -13.20 35.76 -13.73
CA ASP A 339 -14.02 35.77 -12.51
C ASP A 339 -13.19 35.81 -11.23
N GLU A 340 -11.92 36.22 -11.31
CA GLU A 340 -10.96 36.30 -10.19
C GLU A 340 -10.67 34.93 -9.52
N GLN A 341 -11.06 33.83 -10.17
CA GLN A 341 -10.74 32.47 -9.75
C GLN A 341 -9.50 31.95 -10.51
N PHE A 342 -8.80 30.97 -9.92
CA PHE A 342 -7.56 30.44 -10.46
C PHE A 342 -7.78 29.06 -11.11
N VAL A 343 -7.15 28.87 -12.27
CA VAL A 343 -6.94 27.56 -12.90
C VAL A 343 -5.48 27.16 -12.66
N ASN A 344 -5.27 25.98 -12.07
CA ASN A 344 -3.94 25.39 -11.97
C ASN A 344 -3.65 24.56 -13.22
N VAL A 345 -2.44 24.66 -13.75
CA VAL A 345 -1.95 23.86 -14.88
C VAL A 345 -0.70 23.11 -14.44
N GLU A 346 -0.71 21.78 -14.57
CA GLU A 346 0.40 20.92 -14.13
C GLU A 346 1.56 20.90 -15.13
N ARG A 347 1.26 20.91 -16.44
CA ARG A 347 2.26 20.73 -17.49
C ARG A 347 2.11 21.79 -18.58
N ILE A 348 3.25 22.22 -19.11
CA ILE A 348 3.30 23.14 -20.24
C ILE A 348 4.22 22.57 -21.33
N LYS A 349 3.89 22.81 -22.60
CA LYS A 349 4.75 22.48 -23.74
C LYS A 349 5.18 23.76 -24.46
N ILE A 350 6.49 23.89 -24.63
CA ILE A 350 7.15 25.03 -25.29
C ILE A 350 7.89 24.45 -26.49
N GLY A 351 7.46 24.83 -27.70
CA GLY A 351 7.94 24.18 -28.92
C GLY A 351 7.67 22.66 -28.91
N THR A 352 8.73 21.84 -28.94
CA THR A 352 8.64 20.38 -28.86
C THR A 352 8.68 19.84 -27.43
N ARG A 353 9.12 20.64 -26.47
CA ARG A 353 9.46 20.20 -25.11
C ARG A 353 8.29 20.37 -24.14
N THR A 354 7.86 19.29 -23.49
CA THR A 354 6.91 19.34 -22.38
C THR A 354 7.66 19.34 -21.05
N ILE A 355 7.31 20.25 -20.13
CA ILE A 355 7.86 20.33 -18.78
C ILE A 355 6.74 20.43 -17.74
N HIS A 356 7.05 20.06 -16.51
CA HIS A 356 6.18 20.40 -15.38
C HIS A 356 6.16 21.93 -15.21
N ALA A 357 4.97 22.53 -15.07
CA ALA A 357 4.80 23.98 -15.04
C ALA A 357 5.53 24.64 -13.86
N SER A 358 5.71 23.91 -12.74
CA SER A 358 6.52 24.36 -11.59
C SER A 358 8.00 24.61 -11.91
N LYS A 359 8.52 24.03 -12.99
CA LYS A 359 9.91 24.19 -13.45
C LYS A 359 10.08 25.32 -14.46
N TYR A 360 9.01 26.03 -14.79
CA TYR A 360 9.05 27.07 -15.83
C TYR A 360 10.00 28.23 -15.45
N GLY A 361 10.96 28.48 -16.34
CA GLY A 361 12.03 29.47 -16.17
C GLY A 361 13.02 29.15 -15.04
N GLN A 362 13.14 27.90 -14.59
CA GLN A 362 14.30 27.44 -13.82
C GLN A 362 15.39 26.99 -14.82
N ALA A 363 16.66 27.32 -14.55
CA ALA A 363 17.76 26.76 -15.33
C ALA A 363 17.73 25.23 -15.16
N ASN A 364 17.83 24.50 -16.27
CA ASN A 364 17.93 23.04 -16.25
C ASN A 364 19.23 22.63 -15.54
N ASP A 365 19.17 22.29 -14.25
CA ASP A 365 20.17 21.42 -13.63
C ASP A 365 19.87 19.96 -14.02
N ILE A 366 20.00 19.66 -15.32
CA ILE A 366 20.36 18.30 -15.69
C ILE A 366 21.86 18.24 -15.42
N LYS A 367 22.24 17.63 -14.29
CA LYS A 367 23.64 17.25 -14.06
C LYS A 367 24.08 16.49 -15.32
N ASN A 368 25.02 17.03 -16.10
CA ASN A 368 25.68 16.30 -17.18
C ASN A 368 26.37 15.09 -16.53
N VAL A 369 25.73 13.91 -16.59
CA VAL A 369 26.35 12.67 -16.17
C VAL A 369 27.33 12.29 -17.29
N GLU A 370 28.63 12.39 -17.02
CA GLU A 370 29.63 11.85 -17.93
C GLU A 370 29.53 10.31 -17.91
N PHE A 371 29.36 9.73 -19.09
CA PHE A 371 29.32 8.28 -19.29
C PHE A 371 30.74 7.78 -19.60
N THR A 372 31.12 6.66 -18.98
CA THR A 372 32.32 5.91 -19.36
C THR A 372 32.17 5.31 -20.76
N GLU A 373 33.26 4.89 -21.40
CA GLU A 373 33.21 4.26 -22.72
C GLU A 373 32.33 2.99 -22.76
N GLU A 374 32.24 2.24 -21.65
CA GLU A 374 31.36 1.07 -21.53
C GLU A 374 29.89 1.46 -21.42
N GLU A 375 29.59 2.55 -20.73
CA GLU A 375 28.24 3.08 -20.59
C GLU A 375 27.73 3.73 -21.87
N LEU A 376 28.62 4.37 -22.64
CA LEU A 376 28.28 4.84 -23.98
C LEU A 376 27.87 3.68 -24.90
N LYS A 377 28.59 2.55 -24.86
CA LYS A 377 28.19 1.33 -25.59
C LYS A 377 26.84 0.77 -25.12
N MET A 378 26.56 0.86 -23.82
CA MET A 378 25.26 0.49 -23.27
C MET A 378 24.16 1.41 -23.79
N THR A 379 24.38 2.72 -23.83
CA THR A 379 23.41 3.67 -24.41
C THR A 379 23.15 3.40 -25.89
N ASP A 380 24.16 3.01 -26.69
CA ASP A 380 23.94 2.60 -28.08
C ASP A 380 23.08 1.32 -28.17
N GLY A 381 23.28 0.38 -27.25
CA GLY A 381 22.43 -0.81 -27.13
C GLY A 381 20.99 -0.47 -26.77
N LEU A 382 20.77 0.43 -25.80
CA LEU A 382 19.44 0.93 -25.44
C LEU A 382 18.77 1.64 -26.62
N ARG A 383 19.53 2.41 -27.39
CA ARG A 383 19.04 3.12 -28.59
C ARG A 383 18.52 2.12 -29.61
N ARG A 384 19.23 1.01 -29.84
CA ARG A 384 18.77 -0.06 -30.74
C ARG A 384 17.48 -0.72 -30.25
N ILE A 385 17.36 -0.99 -28.95
CA ILE A 385 16.11 -1.55 -28.37
C ILE A 385 14.94 -0.57 -28.61
N TRP A 386 15.15 0.73 -28.37
CA TRP A 386 14.14 1.74 -28.65
C TRP A 386 13.80 1.82 -30.15
N MET A 387 14.79 1.78 -31.03
CA MET A 387 14.55 1.73 -32.48
C MET A 387 13.78 0.47 -32.87
N ASP A 388 14.03 -0.67 -32.21
CA ASP A 388 13.36 -1.93 -32.48
C ASP A 388 11.92 -1.99 -31.96
N ILE A 389 11.62 -1.28 -30.88
CA ILE A 389 10.27 -1.16 -30.34
C ILE A 389 9.48 -0.10 -31.11
N LEU A 390 10.06 1.09 -31.29
CA LEU A 390 9.38 2.25 -31.88
C LEU A 390 9.36 2.23 -33.41
N LYS A 391 10.27 1.47 -34.04
CA LYS A 391 10.46 1.39 -35.51
C LYS A 391 10.74 2.75 -36.15
N ILE A 392 11.47 3.61 -35.45
CA ILE A 392 11.96 4.92 -35.90
C ILE A 392 13.44 5.07 -35.55
N ASP A 393 14.11 6.04 -36.15
CA ASP A 393 15.41 6.49 -35.66
C ASP A 393 15.23 7.20 -34.31
N VAL A 394 16.11 6.89 -33.35
CA VAL A 394 16.03 7.39 -31.97
C VAL A 394 17.22 8.29 -31.72
N ASP A 395 16.95 9.57 -31.47
CA ASP A 395 17.92 10.54 -30.95
C ASP A 395 17.74 10.73 -29.42
N ASP A 396 18.52 11.62 -28.82
CA ASP A 396 18.50 11.87 -27.37
C ASP A 396 17.16 12.44 -26.85
N ASP A 397 16.46 13.20 -27.69
CA ASP A 397 15.22 13.89 -27.32
C ASP A 397 13.97 13.11 -27.73
N THR A 398 14.15 11.95 -28.37
CA THR A 398 13.07 11.07 -28.77
C THR A 398 12.28 10.62 -27.55
N ASP A 399 10.98 10.89 -27.53
CA ASP A 399 10.07 10.49 -26.44
C ASP A 399 9.41 9.14 -26.77
N PHE A 400 9.52 8.19 -25.85
CA PHE A 400 9.06 6.81 -26.00
C PHE A 400 7.56 6.73 -26.26
N PHE A 401 6.76 7.48 -25.51
CA PHE A 401 5.30 7.42 -25.57
C PHE A 401 4.77 8.31 -26.69
N ALA A 402 5.37 9.48 -26.92
CA ALA A 402 5.02 10.33 -28.05
C ALA A 402 5.35 9.66 -29.40
N SER A 403 6.33 8.76 -29.42
CA SER A 403 6.65 7.88 -30.56
C SER A 403 5.70 6.68 -30.69
N GLY A 404 4.69 6.60 -29.82
CA GLY A 404 3.57 5.67 -29.88
C GLY A 404 3.81 4.33 -29.18
N ALA A 405 4.72 4.24 -28.22
CA ALA A 405 4.83 3.07 -27.34
C ALA A 405 3.62 2.96 -26.40
N GLY A 406 3.08 1.75 -26.26
CA GLY A 406 2.00 1.42 -25.32
C GLY A 406 2.49 0.63 -24.09
N SER A 407 1.56 0.23 -23.22
CA SER A 407 1.87 -0.54 -22.00
C SER A 407 2.59 -1.86 -22.26
N MET A 408 2.28 -2.54 -23.36
CA MET A 408 2.98 -3.78 -23.77
C MET A 408 4.42 -3.50 -24.21
N ASP A 409 4.67 -2.34 -24.82
CA ASP A 409 6.02 -1.92 -25.24
C ASP A 409 6.89 -1.54 -24.05
N VAL A 410 6.29 -0.97 -22.99
CA VAL A 410 6.97 -0.73 -21.70
C VAL A 410 7.42 -2.05 -21.07
N VAL A 411 6.53 -3.05 -21.02
CA VAL A 411 6.88 -4.38 -20.48
C VAL A 411 7.98 -5.03 -21.30
N ARG A 412 7.88 -4.95 -22.64
CA ARG A 412 8.91 -5.45 -23.56
C ARG A 412 10.26 -4.76 -23.33
N LEU A 413 10.26 -3.43 -23.23
CA LEU A 413 11.47 -2.64 -22.99
C LEU A 413 12.15 -3.04 -21.68
N VAL A 414 11.38 -3.18 -20.59
CA VAL A 414 11.90 -3.57 -19.27
C VAL A 414 12.52 -4.97 -19.29
N GLU A 415 11.86 -5.95 -19.92
CA GLU A 415 12.39 -7.32 -19.99
C GLU A 415 13.61 -7.42 -20.93
N GLU A 416 13.60 -6.76 -22.09
CA GLU A 416 14.77 -6.76 -22.99
C GLU A 416 16.00 -6.13 -22.33
N ILE A 417 15.82 -5.07 -21.53
CA ILE A 417 16.92 -4.43 -20.78
C ILE A 417 17.46 -5.36 -19.69
N LYS A 418 16.58 -6.06 -18.99
CA LYS A 418 16.97 -7.03 -17.97
C LYS A 418 17.74 -8.19 -18.56
N ASP A 419 17.32 -8.72 -19.70
CA ASP A 419 17.98 -9.83 -20.37
C ASP A 419 19.34 -9.43 -20.97
N ILE A 420 19.42 -8.26 -21.61
CA ILE A 420 20.63 -7.81 -22.32
C ILE A 420 21.66 -7.21 -21.35
N PHE A 421 21.21 -6.41 -20.39
CA PHE A 421 22.11 -5.63 -19.52
C PHE A 421 22.10 -6.07 -18.06
N GLY A 422 21.24 -7.02 -17.66
CA GLY A 422 21.12 -7.47 -16.26
C GLY A 422 20.49 -6.42 -15.32
N VAL A 423 19.90 -5.36 -15.86
CA VAL A 423 19.33 -4.25 -15.07
C VAL A 423 17.83 -4.47 -14.88
N THR A 424 17.37 -4.49 -13.63
CA THR A 424 15.95 -4.61 -13.32
C THR A 424 15.32 -3.23 -13.14
N LEU A 425 14.37 -2.89 -14.00
CA LEU A 425 13.58 -1.66 -13.94
C LEU A 425 12.13 -1.97 -13.56
N GLN A 426 11.42 -1.00 -13.01
CA GLN A 426 9.96 -1.00 -12.87
C GLN A 426 9.32 -0.29 -14.07
N ASN A 427 8.06 -0.60 -14.39
CA ASN A 427 7.33 0.11 -15.45
C ASN A 427 7.29 1.63 -15.19
N THR A 428 7.18 2.03 -13.92
CA THR A 428 7.23 3.43 -13.48
C THR A 428 8.52 4.14 -13.88
N ASP A 429 9.65 3.45 -13.95
CA ASP A 429 10.93 4.07 -14.32
C ASP A 429 10.93 4.52 -15.80
N VAL A 430 10.23 3.77 -16.66
CA VAL A 430 10.01 4.16 -18.07
C VAL A 430 9.08 5.37 -18.16
N PHE A 431 8.01 5.39 -17.36
CA PHE A 431 7.06 6.52 -17.35
C PHE A 431 7.67 7.82 -16.82
N MET A 432 8.60 7.72 -15.86
CA MET A 432 9.27 8.88 -15.25
C MET A 432 10.43 9.43 -16.08
N ALA A 433 10.89 8.68 -17.08
CA ALA A 433 11.98 9.05 -17.98
C ALA A 433 11.54 8.84 -19.45
N PRO A 434 10.60 9.65 -19.95
CA PRO A 434 9.96 9.41 -21.24
C PRO A 434 10.89 9.69 -22.44
N THR A 435 11.91 10.54 -22.30
CA THR A 435 12.87 10.80 -23.39
C THR A 435 14.05 9.83 -23.38
N PHE A 436 14.63 9.54 -24.54
CA PHE A 436 15.73 8.57 -24.66
C PHE A 436 16.90 8.94 -23.75
N LYS A 437 17.29 10.22 -23.70
CA LYS A 437 18.38 10.69 -22.85
C LYS A 437 18.09 10.51 -21.36
N GLU A 438 16.89 10.85 -20.91
CA GLU A 438 16.47 10.64 -19.51
C GLU A 438 16.41 9.16 -19.18
N PHE A 439 15.91 8.34 -20.12
CA PHE A 439 15.80 6.91 -19.95
C PHE A 439 17.17 6.24 -19.91
N ALA A 440 18.04 6.51 -20.88
CA ALA A 440 19.41 6.03 -20.92
C ALA A 440 20.18 6.42 -19.66
N THR A 441 19.99 7.65 -19.18
CA THR A 441 20.53 8.10 -17.89
C THR A 441 19.97 7.26 -16.74
N THR A 442 18.66 7.01 -16.71
CA THR A 442 17.99 6.19 -15.68
C THR A 442 18.52 4.76 -15.67
N VAL A 443 18.69 4.13 -16.84
CA VAL A 443 19.23 2.77 -16.94
C VAL A 443 20.71 2.74 -16.55
N VAL A 444 21.54 3.65 -17.07
CA VAL A 444 22.98 3.71 -16.71
C VAL A 444 23.15 3.93 -15.21
N LEU A 445 22.37 4.83 -14.63
CA LEU A 445 22.35 5.04 -13.19
C LEU A 445 21.92 3.74 -12.46
N ALA A 446 20.87 3.05 -12.93
CA ALA A 446 20.48 1.75 -12.36
C ALA A 446 21.60 0.68 -12.46
N THR A 447 22.37 0.64 -13.55
CA THR A 447 23.54 -0.25 -13.72
C THR A 447 24.67 0.08 -12.75
N ARG A 448 24.88 1.37 -12.42
CA ARG A 448 25.82 1.82 -11.38
C ARG A 448 25.38 1.46 -9.95
N GLY A 449 24.34 0.64 -9.78
CA GLY A 449 23.68 0.39 -8.49
C GLY A 449 22.93 1.61 -7.95
N SER A 450 22.67 2.59 -8.82
CA SER A 450 22.09 3.88 -8.50
C SER A 450 20.79 4.06 -9.29
N VAL A 451 19.70 3.32 -9.01
CA VAL A 451 18.37 3.97 -9.17
C VAL A 451 18.49 5.22 -8.33
N ALA A 452 18.71 6.38 -8.98
CA ALA A 452 19.48 7.51 -8.46
C ALA A 452 19.62 7.38 -6.95
N SER A 453 20.78 6.90 -6.46
CA SER A 453 21.00 6.94 -5.02
C SER A 453 20.73 8.40 -4.68
N LYS A 454 19.57 8.68 -4.09
CA LYS A 454 19.29 10.00 -3.55
C LYS A 454 20.44 10.12 -2.60
N GLU A 455 21.43 10.93 -2.94
CA GLU A 455 22.60 11.12 -2.13
C GLU A 455 22.05 11.58 -0.79
N ILE A 456 21.97 10.67 0.18
CA ILE A 456 21.27 10.92 1.43
C ILE A 456 22.25 11.76 2.22
N LYS A 457 22.07 13.07 2.16
CA LYS A 457 22.87 14.01 2.92
C LYS A 457 22.35 14.04 4.34
N TYR A 458 23.22 13.68 5.27
CA TYR A 458 23.02 13.84 6.70
C TYR A 458 24.35 14.12 7.37
N ASP A 459 24.29 14.76 8.52
CA ASP A 459 25.43 14.93 9.41
C ASP A 459 25.85 13.57 9.95
N MET A 460 26.90 13.01 9.36
CA MET A 460 27.39 11.68 9.64
C MET A 460 28.09 11.62 11.00
N VAL A 461 27.70 10.63 11.81
CA VAL A 461 28.53 10.13 12.91
C VAL A 461 29.24 8.87 12.40
N GLU A 462 30.57 8.84 12.51
CA GLU A 462 31.38 7.67 12.16
C GLU A 462 32.03 7.08 13.43
N ILE A 463 31.84 5.78 13.65
CA ILE A 463 32.42 5.06 14.80
C ILE A 463 33.04 3.76 14.31
N GLN A 464 34.30 3.51 14.68
CA GLN A 464 34.98 2.22 14.45
C GLN A 464 34.72 1.29 15.63
N THR A 465 33.94 0.23 15.42
CA THR A 465 33.64 -0.75 16.47
C THR A 465 33.19 -2.10 15.90
N ASN A 466 33.37 -3.19 16.64
CA ASN A 466 32.96 -4.54 16.21
C ASN A 466 33.49 -4.95 14.82
N ASN A 467 34.69 -4.49 14.45
CA ASN A 467 35.30 -4.65 13.12
C ASN A 467 34.49 -4.03 11.96
N LEU A 468 33.68 -3.02 12.26
CA LEU A 468 32.88 -2.26 11.30
C LEU A 468 33.15 -0.76 11.45
N THR A 469 33.02 -0.06 10.33
CA THR A 469 32.88 1.40 10.31
C THR A 469 31.39 1.73 10.27
N LEU A 470 30.81 2.05 11.43
CA LEU A 470 29.41 2.45 11.50
C LEU A 470 29.26 3.87 10.97
N ARG A 471 28.27 4.10 10.11
CA ARG A 471 27.90 5.44 9.63
C ARG A 471 26.41 5.62 9.79
N PHE A 472 26.01 6.57 10.61
CA PHE A 472 24.61 6.79 10.92
C PHE A 472 24.28 8.27 11.13
N PRO A 473 23.02 8.66 10.88
CA PRO A 473 22.55 10.03 11.08
C PRO A 473 22.26 10.32 12.56
N ARG A 474 22.42 11.60 12.93
CA ARG A 474 22.06 12.14 14.26
C ARG A 474 20.93 13.20 14.21
N GLN A 475 20.39 13.45 13.03
CA GLN A 475 19.39 14.49 12.75
C GLN A 475 17.95 13.94 12.81
N LEU A 476 16.95 14.83 12.84
CA LEU A 476 15.55 14.44 12.63
C LEU A 476 15.36 13.97 11.20
N PHE A 477 14.40 13.08 10.94
CA PHE A 477 14.04 12.65 9.60
C PHE A 477 12.64 13.13 9.24
N ILE A 478 12.54 14.12 8.36
CA ILE A 478 11.27 14.76 7.99
C ILE A 478 11.19 14.84 6.46
N ASN A 479 10.09 14.37 5.89
CA ASN A 479 9.84 14.44 4.45
C ASN A 479 10.95 13.83 3.58
N GLY A 480 11.54 12.70 4.00
CA GLY A 480 12.59 12.04 3.23
C GLY A 480 13.99 12.64 3.37
N GLU A 481 14.17 13.63 4.25
CA GLU A 481 15.42 14.36 4.45
C GLU A 481 15.83 14.37 5.93
N PHE A 482 17.15 14.44 6.17
CA PHE A 482 17.69 14.64 7.50
C PHE A 482 17.88 16.13 7.78
N VAL A 483 17.27 16.62 8.86
CA VAL A 483 17.23 18.05 9.21
C VAL A 483 17.55 18.27 10.69
N ASN A 484 18.17 19.40 11.00
CA ASN A 484 18.39 19.80 12.39
C ASN A 484 17.07 20.09 13.10
N GLY A 485 17.03 19.79 14.39
CA GLY A 485 15.88 20.07 15.23
C GLY A 485 15.97 21.46 15.83
N HIS A 486 14.85 22.00 16.29
CA HIS A 486 14.82 23.29 16.99
C HIS A 486 14.88 23.14 18.52
N GLY A 487 14.92 21.91 19.04
CA GLY A 487 14.96 21.61 20.46
C GLY A 487 16.39 21.45 20.99
N LYS A 488 16.53 21.34 22.31
CA LYS A 488 17.83 21.04 22.92
C LYS A 488 18.26 19.61 22.56
N PRO A 489 19.43 19.40 21.92
CA PRO A 489 19.92 18.07 21.59
C PRO A 489 19.99 17.13 22.80
N VAL A 490 19.84 15.84 22.53
CA VAL A 490 19.88 14.77 23.54
C VAL A 490 21.14 13.94 23.33
N ASP A 491 21.97 13.86 24.36
CA ASP A 491 23.11 12.95 24.34
C ASP A 491 22.63 11.51 24.53
N THR A 492 22.99 10.65 23.57
CA THR A 492 22.85 9.20 23.74
C THR A 492 24.11 8.66 24.42
N ILE A 493 23.89 7.78 25.40
CA ILE A 493 24.92 7.27 26.30
C ILE A 493 25.09 5.78 26.07
N ASN A 494 26.33 5.34 25.87
CA ASN A 494 26.64 3.92 25.80
C ASN A 494 26.52 3.29 27.19
N PRO A 495 25.59 2.34 27.42
CA PRO A 495 25.38 1.75 28.74
C PRO A 495 26.52 0.84 29.19
N HIS A 496 27.41 0.43 28.28
CA HIS A 496 28.57 -0.37 28.62
C HIS A 496 29.60 0.41 29.46
N ASP A 497 29.85 1.67 29.13
CA ASP A 497 30.97 2.42 29.68
C ASP A 497 30.61 3.86 30.11
N GLU A 498 29.34 4.24 29.98
CA GLU A 498 28.79 5.55 30.36
C GLU A 498 29.29 6.71 29.48
N SER A 499 29.98 6.41 28.37
CA SER A 499 30.44 7.42 27.42
C SER A 499 29.29 7.96 26.56
N ILE A 500 29.42 9.22 26.11
CA ILE A 500 28.51 9.79 25.11
C ILE A 500 28.86 9.19 23.75
N ILE A 501 27.88 8.58 23.07
CA ILE A 501 28.04 8.07 21.71
C ILE A 501 28.05 9.26 20.73
N CYS A 502 26.98 10.07 20.78
CA CYS A 502 26.84 11.31 20.04
C CYS A 502 25.71 12.17 20.63
N SER A 503 25.59 13.42 20.16
CA SER A 503 24.46 14.29 20.45
C SER A 503 23.44 14.25 19.30
N VAL A 504 22.20 13.86 19.61
CA VAL A 504 21.10 13.69 18.64
C VAL A 504 20.22 14.92 18.66
N GLU A 505 19.87 15.41 17.47
CA GLU A 505 18.95 16.54 17.29
C GLU A 505 17.58 16.24 17.92
N SER A 506 16.97 17.26 18.53
CA SER A 506 15.72 17.12 19.27
C SER A 506 14.65 18.01 18.65
N ALA A 507 13.45 17.46 18.48
CA ALA A 507 12.32 18.16 17.90
C ALA A 507 11.64 19.08 18.92
N THR A 508 11.00 20.13 18.41
CA THR A 508 9.99 20.92 19.12
C THR A 508 8.59 20.59 18.61
N ALA A 509 7.56 21.23 19.15
CA ALA A 509 6.19 21.12 18.62
C ALA A 509 6.10 21.59 17.15
N GLU A 510 6.92 22.55 16.73
CA GLU A 510 6.97 23.03 15.34
C GLU A 510 7.50 21.95 14.40
N ASP A 511 8.56 21.25 14.80
CA ASP A 511 9.11 20.14 14.02
C ASP A 511 8.13 18.98 13.89
N VAL A 512 7.35 18.73 14.95
CA VAL A 512 6.26 17.75 14.92
C VAL A 512 5.17 18.17 13.95
N ASP A 513 4.72 19.43 13.95
CA ASP A 513 3.73 19.92 12.99
C ASP A 513 4.25 19.80 11.54
N ARG A 514 5.51 20.15 11.28
CA ARG A 514 6.16 19.94 9.97
C ARG A 514 6.13 18.47 9.54
N ALA A 515 6.53 17.56 10.44
CA ALA A 515 6.50 16.12 10.18
C ALA A 515 5.08 15.60 9.90
N VAL A 516 4.08 16.08 10.66
CA VAL A 516 2.68 15.66 10.46
C VAL A 516 2.12 16.20 9.15
N ARG A 517 2.45 17.43 8.75
CA ARG A 517 2.04 17.99 7.45
C ARG A 517 2.67 17.22 6.29
N ALA A 518 3.94 16.84 6.39
CA ALA A 518 4.60 15.98 5.41
C ALA A 518 3.90 14.61 5.31
N ALA A 519 3.59 13.99 6.45
CA ALA A 519 2.85 12.72 6.50
C ALA A 519 1.45 12.84 5.89
N LYS A 520 0.75 13.94 6.15
CA LYS A 520 -0.58 14.21 5.57
C LYS A 520 -0.50 14.37 4.06
N LYS A 521 0.41 15.19 3.56
CA LYS A 521 0.61 15.40 2.11
C LYS A 521 0.98 14.09 1.41
N ALA A 522 1.87 13.29 1.99
CA ALA A 522 2.25 11.99 1.45
C ALA A 522 1.07 10.99 1.40
N PHE A 523 0.13 11.10 2.35
CA PHE A 523 -1.06 10.25 2.40
C PHE A 523 -2.17 10.68 1.43
N GLU A 524 -2.47 11.98 1.38
CA GLU A 524 -3.61 12.51 0.61
C GLU A 524 -3.28 12.72 -0.87
N ASP A 525 -2.10 13.27 -1.16
CA ASP A 525 -1.73 13.72 -2.51
C ASP A 525 -0.54 12.95 -3.11
N GLY A 526 0.27 12.32 -2.25
CA GLY A 526 1.49 11.63 -2.63
C GLY A 526 1.27 10.25 -3.25
N GLU A 527 2.33 9.72 -3.85
CA GLU A 527 2.33 8.41 -4.51
C GLU A 527 1.89 7.27 -3.59
N TRP A 528 2.18 7.35 -2.29
CA TRP A 528 1.84 6.29 -1.33
C TRP A 528 0.34 5.99 -1.23
N GLY A 529 -0.50 7.02 -1.38
CA GLY A 529 -1.96 6.88 -1.41
C GLY A 529 -2.51 6.36 -2.74
N LYS A 530 -1.71 6.39 -3.82
CA LYS A 530 -2.12 6.09 -5.20
C LYS A 530 -1.61 4.74 -5.70
N ILE A 531 -0.40 4.34 -5.31
CA ILE A 531 0.17 3.05 -5.71
C ILE A 531 -0.72 1.89 -5.24
N SER A 532 -0.71 0.81 -6.01
CA SER A 532 -1.44 -0.40 -5.68
C SER A 532 -0.95 -0.99 -4.36
N ALA A 533 -1.81 -1.75 -3.68
CA ALA A 533 -1.41 -2.47 -2.49
C ALA A 533 -0.25 -3.45 -2.72
N ARG A 534 -0.11 -3.96 -3.96
CA ARG A 534 1.00 -4.87 -4.33
C ARG A 534 2.33 -4.13 -4.44
N GLU A 535 2.35 -2.97 -5.10
CA GLU A 535 3.55 -2.12 -5.20
C GLU A 535 4.01 -1.67 -3.81
N ARG A 536 3.06 -1.32 -2.94
CA ARG A 536 3.34 -1.05 -1.53
C ARG A 536 4.05 -2.23 -0.86
N GLY A 537 3.54 -3.45 -1.04
CA GLY A 537 4.18 -4.67 -0.55
C GLY A 537 5.60 -4.86 -1.08
N ALA A 538 5.84 -4.59 -2.37
CA ALA A 538 7.17 -4.69 -2.97
C ALA A 538 8.18 -3.73 -2.33
N LEU A 539 7.79 -2.49 -2.05
CA LEU A 539 8.64 -1.52 -1.33
C LEU A 539 8.97 -1.98 0.10
N LEU A 540 8.00 -2.56 0.80
CA LEU A 540 8.22 -3.09 2.15
C LEU A 540 9.13 -4.34 2.16
N PHE A 541 9.03 -5.22 1.15
CA PHE A 541 9.98 -6.32 0.97
C PHE A 541 11.40 -5.80 0.71
N LYS A 542 11.56 -4.82 -0.19
CA LYS A 542 12.86 -4.21 -0.48
C LYS A 542 13.49 -3.56 0.75
N LEU A 543 12.69 -2.89 1.59
CA LEU A 543 13.15 -2.34 2.87
C LEU A 543 13.67 -3.45 3.80
N ALA A 544 12.94 -4.57 3.91
CA ALA A 544 13.39 -5.71 4.71
C ALA A 544 14.71 -6.31 4.20
N ASP A 545 14.89 -6.40 2.88
CA ASP A 545 16.14 -6.89 2.29
C ASP A 545 17.31 -5.93 2.54
N LEU A 546 17.09 -4.62 2.49
CA LEU A 546 18.10 -3.62 2.88
C LEU A 546 18.44 -3.71 4.37
N MET A 547 17.48 -3.98 5.24
CA MET A 547 17.74 -4.22 6.66
C MET A 547 18.56 -5.50 6.88
N GLU A 548 18.30 -6.58 6.13
CA GLU A 548 19.12 -7.80 6.18
C GLU A 548 20.55 -7.55 5.69
N GLN A 549 20.73 -6.75 4.63
CA GLN A 549 22.07 -6.37 4.13
C GLN A 549 22.89 -5.57 5.14
N HIS A 550 22.24 -4.82 6.04
CA HIS A 550 22.89 -4.01 7.08
C HIS A 550 22.69 -4.59 8.48
N LYS A 551 22.41 -5.89 8.58
CA LYS A 551 22.01 -6.54 9.84
C LYS A 551 23.06 -6.42 10.92
N GLU A 552 24.33 -6.62 10.59
CA GLU A 552 25.47 -6.50 11.51
C GLU A 552 25.67 -5.06 11.96
N GLU A 553 25.49 -4.08 11.07
CA GLU A 553 25.58 -2.65 11.38
C GLU A 553 24.45 -2.26 12.35
N LEU A 554 23.20 -2.62 12.03
CA LEU A 554 22.03 -2.38 12.88
C LEU A 554 22.18 -3.05 14.25
N ALA A 555 22.66 -4.29 14.31
CA ALA A 555 22.84 -5.00 15.57
C ALA A 555 23.97 -4.40 16.42
N THR A 556 25.05 -3.93 15.79
CA THR A 556 26.14 -3.24 16.49
C THR A 556 25.64 -1.91 17.04
N LEU A 557 24.89 -1.14 16.26
CA LEU A 557 24.32 0.14 16.70
C LEU A 557 23.30 -0.05 17.83
N GLU A 558 22.41 -1.05 17.73
CA GLU A 558 21.47 -1.41 18.80
C GLU A 558 22.23 -1.80 20.09
N THR A 559 23.36 -2.50 19.94
CA THR A 559 24.21 -2.90 21.07
C THR A 559 24.81 -1.69 21.79
N LEU A 560 25.33 -0.72 21.04
CA LEU A 560 25.90 0.51 21.60
C LEU A 560 24.84 1.38 22.26
N ASP A 561 23.68 1.53 21.63
CA ASP A 561 22.64 2.49 22.04
C ASP A 561 21.72 1.93 23.14
N SER A 562 21.58 0.61 23.23
CA SER A 562 20.65 -0.03 24.18
C SER A 562 21.28 -0.98 25.19
N GLY A 563 22.53 -1.41 24.97
CA GLY A 563 23.19 -2.44 25.78
C GLY A 563 22.77 -3.86 25.45
N ALA A 564 21.96 -4.07 24.41
CA ALA A 564 21.60 -5.39 23.93
C ALA A 564 22.86 -6.20 23.58
N VAL A 565 22.94 -7.45 24.05
CA VAL A 565 24.04 -8.35 23.68
C VAL A 565 24.02 -8.57 22.16
N TYR A 566 25.15 -8.38 21.48
CA TYR A 566 25.22 -8.36 20.01
C TYR A 566 24.61 -9.59 19.33
N THR A 567 24.91 -10.80 19.84
CA THR A 567 24.36 -12.05 19.28
C THR A 567 22.84 -12.12 19.44
N LEU A 568 22.31 -11.56 20.52
CA LEU A 568 20.87 -11.43 20.75
C LEU A 568 20.25 -10.32 19.89
N ALA A 569 20.95 -9.19 19.72
CA ALA A 569 20.53 -8.10 18.84
C ALA A 569 20.40 -8.60 17.39
N LEU A 570 21.41 -9.32 16.90
CA LEU A 570 21.44 -9.89 15.55
C LEU A 570 20.26 -10.85 15.31
N LYS A 571 20.04 -11.78 16.24
CA LYS A 571 19.00 -12.81 16.11
C LYS A 571 17.59 -12.26 16.33
N THR A 572 17.41 -11.39 17.33
CA THR A 572 16.08 -11.01 17.83
C THR A 572 15.75 -9.57 17.45
N HIS A 573 16.53 -8.59 17.91
CA HIS A 573 16.19 -7.17 17.71
C HIS A 573 16.12 -6.84 16.21
N VAL A 574 17.11 -7.28 15.44
CA VAL A 574 17.18 -7.06 13.99
C VAL A 574 16.53 -8.20 13.22
N GLY A 575 16.83 -9.46 13.56
CA GLY A 575 16.26 -10.62 12.87
C GLY A 575 14.73 -10.63 12.84
N MET A 576 14.08 -10.44 14.00
CA MET A 576 12.62 -10.38 14.07
C MET A 576 12.07 -9.10 13.42
N SER A 577 12.81 -7.99 13.43
CA SER A 577 12.42 -6.79 12.69
C SER A 577 12.30 -7.06 11.19
N ILE A 578 13.30 -7.71 10.60
CA ILE A 578 13.29 -8.10 9.18
C ILE A 578 12.11 -9.03 8.88
N GLU A 579 11.89 -10.05 9.72
CA GLU A 579 10.74 -10.95 9.58
C GLU A 579 9.40 -10.20 9.66
N THR A 580 9.30 -9.19 10.53
CA THR A 580 8.09 -8.37 10.71
C THR A 580 7.77 -7.58 9.43
N TRP A 581 8.77 -6.93 8.84
CA TRP A 581 8.60 -6.21 7.58
C TRP A 581 8.21 -7.15 6.44
N ARG A 582 8.86 -8.32 6.31
CA ARG A 582 8.49 -9.34 5.31
C ARG A 582 7.07 -9.86 5.51
N TYR A 583 6.68 -10.13 6.75
CA TYR A 583 5.34 -10.63 7.09
C TYR A 583 4.25 -9.63 6.67
N PHE A 584 4.39 -8.37 7.07
CA PHE A 584 3.38 -7.35 6.75
C PHE A 584 3.43 -6.89 5.28
N ALA A 585 4.58 -6.93 4.62
CA ALA A 585 4.66 -6.75 3.16
C ALA A 585 3.76 -7.73 2.41
N GLY A 586 3.72 -8.99 2.87
CA GLY A 586 2.83 -10.03 2.35
C GLY A 586 1.33 -9.77 2.59
N TRP A 587 0.96 -8.90 3.53
CA TRP A 587 -0.44 -8.59 3.85
C TRP A 587 -1.04 -7.49 2.99
N CYS A 588 -0.24 -6.61 2.38
CA CYS A 588 -0.74 -5.43 1.68
C CYS A 588 -1.88 -5.76 0.70
N ASP A 589 -1.71 -6.80 -0.14
CA ASP A 589 -2.69 -7.23 -1.14
C ASP A 589 -3.67 -8.32 -0.67
N LYS A 590 -3.66 -8.64 0.63
CA LYS A 590 -4.54 -9.65 1.27
C LYS A 590 -5.53 -9.04 2.26
N ILE A 591 -5.53 -7.72 2.39
CA ILE A 591 -6.54 -6.98 3.16
C ILE A 591 -7.85 -6.98 2.38
N GLN A 592 -8.86 -7.69 2.89
CA GLN A 592 -10.16 -7.88 2.22
C GLN A 592 -11.32 -7.29 3.03
N GLY A 593 -12.36 -6.84 2.32
CA GLY A 593 -13.67 -6.53 2.88
C GLY A 593 -14.59 -7.76 2.90
N SER A 594 -15.90 -7.53 2.90
CA SER A 594 -16.91 -8.60 2.93
C SER A 594 -18.16 -8.18 2.18
N THR A 595 -18.86 -9.13 1.55
CA THR A 595 -20.23 -8.95 1.03
C THR A 595 -21.24 -9.42 2.08
N ILE A 596 -22.27 -8.62 2.36
CA ILE A 596 -23.19 -8.84 3.48
C ILE A 596 -24.61 -9.11 2.95
N PRO A 597 -25.22 -10.27 3.26
CA PRO A 597 -26.56 -10.61 2.81
C PRO A 597 -27.64 -9.91 3.68
N ILE A 598 -27.81 -8.61 3.48
CA ILE A 598 -28.86 -7.84 4.16
C ILE A 598 -30.25 -8.17 3.61
N ALA A 599 -31.30 -7.87 4.38
CA ALA A 599 -32.67 -7.96 3.90
C ALA A 599 -32.89 -7.02 2.70
N HIS A 600 -33.63 -7.49 1.69
CA HIS A 600 -33.97 -6.70 0.52
C HIS A 600 -35.14 -5.75 0.79
N ALA A 601 -35.04 -4.52 0.29
CA ALA A 601 -36.12 -3.54 0.20
C ALA A 601 -37.07 -3.92 -0.95
N ARG A 602 -37.87 -4.97 -0.74
CA ARG A 602 -38.75 -5.54 -1.78
C ARG A 602 -39.71 -4.49 -2.36
N PRO A 603 -39.98 -4.49 -3.69
CA PRO A 603 -39.58 -5.50 -4.67
C PRO A 603 -38.12 -5.41 -5.17
N ASN A 604 -37.41 -4.33 -4.84
CA ASN A 604 -36.01 -4.07 -5.26
C ASN A 604 -35.03 -5.02 -4.55
N ARG A 605 -33.77 -5.00 -4.98
CA ARG A 605 -32.67 -5.74 -4.37
C ARG A 605 -31.67 -4.78 -3.73
N ASN A 606 -30.85 -5.30 -2.82
CA ASN A 606 -29.76 -4.53 -2.23
C ASN A 606 -28.46 -5.34 -2.28
N LEU A 607 -27.36 -4.67 -2.60
CA LEU A 607 -25.99 -5.18 -2.49
C LEU A 607 -25.28 -4.38 -1.41
N THR A 608 -24.83 -5.06 -0.36
CA THR A 608 -23.98 -4.46 0.68
C THR A 608 -22.61 -5.11 0.67
N PHE A 609 -21.57 -4.28 0.69
CA PHE A 609 -20.19 -4.74 0.89
C PHE A 609 -19.39 -3.75 1.74
N THR A 610 -18.26 -4.21 2.28
CA THR A 610 -17.35 -3.39 3.05
C THR A 610 -16.04 -3.14 2.30
N ARG A 611 -15.47 -1.95 2.50
CA ARG A 611 -14.11 -1.60 2.09
C ARG A 611 -13.25 -1.39 3.33
N ARG A 612 -12.05 -1.96 3.30
CA ARG A 612 -11.00 -1.72 4.30
C ARG A 612 -10.11 -0.60 3.80
N GLU A 613 -10.12 0.52 4.49
CA GLU A 613 -9.37 1.72 4.10
C GLU A 613 -8.32 2.06 5.18
N PRO A 614 -7.18 2.68 4.81
CA PRO A 614 -6.24 3.20 5.80
C PRO A 614 -6.93 4.25 6.70
N ILE A 615 -6.43 4.39 7.93
CA ILE A 615 -6.90 5.42 8.86
C ILE A 615 -6.44 6.81 8.41
N GLY A 616 -5.19 6.96 7.98
CA GLY A 616 -4.55 8.23 7.62
C GLY A 616 -3.19 8.40 8.31
N VAL A 617 -2.89 9.61 8.78
CA VAL A 617 -1.65 9.88 9.53
C VAL A 617 -1.68 9.23 10.92
N CYS A 618 -0.65 8.44 11.22
CA CYS A 618 -0.48 7.75 12.50
C CYS A 618 0.72 8.30 13.29
N GLY A 619 0.55 8.50 14.59
CA GLY A 619 1.64 8.80 15.51
C GLY A 619 2.08 7.54 16.24
N LEU A 620 3.37 7.19 16.18
CA LEU A 620 3.91 6.02 16.86
C LEU A 620 4.93 6.44 17.92
N VAL A 621 4.83 5.88 19.11
CA VAL A 621 5.72 6.15 20.25
C VAL A 621 6.16 4.81 20.82
N THR A 622 7.46 4.53 20.80
CA THR A 622 8.03 3.23 21.20
C THR A 622 8.92 3.32 22.44
N PRO A 623 9.09 2.20 23.17
CA PRO A 623 9.98 2.10 24.32
C PRO A 623 11.44 1.93 23.87
N TRP A 624 12.33 1.81 24.85
CA TRP A 624 13.79 1.76 24.71
C TRP A 624 14.38 0.34 24.82
N ASN A 625 13.58 -0.67 25.16
CA ASN A 625 14.09 -2.01 25.48
C ASN A 625 14.41 -2.89 24.26
N TYR A 626 13.67 -2.70 23.16
CA TYR A 626 13.99 -3.25 21.83
C TYR A 626 13.73 -2.18 20.77
N PRO A 627 14.60 -1.15 20.66
CA PRO A 627 14.32 0.06 19.89
C PRO A 627 13.88 -0.20 18.44
N LEU A 628 14.67 -0.95 17.67
CA LEU A 628 14.34 -1.25 16.26
C LEU A 628 13.17 -2.24 16.12
N MET A 629 13.08 -3.21 17.04
CA MET A 629 12.04 -4.24 17.01
C MET A 629 10.65 -3.66 17.27
N MET A 630 10.52 -2.79 18.28
CA MET A 630 9.24 -2.14 18.59
C MET A 630 8.84 -1.13 17.51
N LEU A 631 9.81 -0.43 16.91
CA LEU A 631 9.57 0.37 15.71
C LEU A 631 8.97 -0.51 14.60
N SER A 632 9.61 -1.64 14.31
CA SER A 632 9.21 -2.54 13.23
C SER A 632 7.84 -3.15 13.46
N TRP A 633 7.52 -3.61 14.68
CA TRP A 633 6.22 -4.18 15.05
C TRP A 633 5.07 -3.23 14.75
N LYS A 634 5.20 -1.96 15.15
CA LYS A 634 4.13 -0.97 14.97
C LYS A 634 4.09 -0.42 13.55
N MET A 635 5.25 -0.07 13.01
CA MET A 635 5.34 0.65 11.74
C MET A 635 5.06 -0.24 10.54
N ALA A 636 5.49 -1.51 10.55
CA ALA A 636 5.27 -2.42 9.42
C ALA A 636 3.77 -2.67 9.17
N ALA A 637 3.00 -2.95 10.23
CA ALA A 637 1.55 -3.11 10.14
C ALA A 637 0.85 -1.81 9.69
N CYS A 638 1.31 -0.66 10.21
CA CYS A 638 0.81 0.68 9.86
C CYS A 638 0.98 0.97 8.37
N LEU A 639 2.19 0.77 7.84
CA LEU A 639 2.51 1.03 6.44
C LEU A 639 1.88 -0.01 5.51
N ALA A 640 1.82 -1.29 5.88
CA ALA A 640 1.14 -2.30 5.08
C ALA A 640 -0.34 -1.97 4.87
N ALA A 641 -1.00 -1.44 5.90
CA ALA A 641 -2.37 -0.94 5.84
C ALA A 641 -2.54 0.34 4.98
N GLY A 642 -1.46 1.00 4.57
CA GLY A 642 -1.46 2.17 3.67
C GLY A 642 -1.47 3.53 4.35
N ASN A 643 -1.12 3.56 5.64
CA ASN A 643 -1.02 4.80 6.41
C ASN A 643 0.35 5.47 6.20
N THR A 644 0.48 6.70 6.66
CA THR A 644 1.77 7.41 6.83
C THR A 644 2.05 7.63 8.31
N VAL A 645 3.31 7.86 8.69
CA VAL A 645 3.73 7.82 10.09
C VAL A 645 4.60 9.00 10.51
N VAL A 646 4.33 9.47 11.74
CA VAL A 646 5.26 10.28 12.53
C VAL A 646 5.64 9.46 13.76
N MET A 647 6.91 9.09 13.83
CA MET A 647 7.47 8.17 14.80
C MET A 647 8.37 8.90 15.79
N LYS A 648 8.17 8.65 17.08
CA LYS A 648 9.04 9.15 18.15
C LYS A 648 9.69 7.97 18.88
N PRO A 649 10.97 7.68 18.62
CA PRO A 649 11.70 6.68 19.39
C PRO A 649 11.90 7.17 20.84
N ALA A 650 12.21 6.24 21.73
CA ALA A 650 12.61 6.59 23.10
C ALA A 650 13.90 7.41 23.08
N GLN A 651 13.96 8.45 23.92
CA GLN A 651 15.09 9.38 23.96
C GLN A 651 16.43 8.71 24.35
N ALA A 652 16.38 7.59 25.06
CA ALA A 652 17.56 6.87 25.53
C ALA A 652 18.20 6.01 24.43
N SER A 653 17.48 5.73 23.33
CA SER A 653 17.94 4.81 22.30
C SER A 653 17.36 5.13 20.91
N PRO A 654 17.72 6.28 20.30
CA PRO A 654 17.16 6.72 19.02
C PRO A 654 17.91 6.22 17.77
N LEU A 655 19.13 5.69 17.89
CA LEU A 655 20.08 5.61 16.78
C LEU A 655 19.67 4.63 15.69
N THR A 656 19.15 3.45 16.06
CA THR A 656 18.69 2.47 15.06
C THR A 656 17.43 2.91 14.33
N ALA A 657 16.58 3.73 14.95
CA ALA A 657 15.47 4.36 14.25
C ALA A 657 15.97 5.33 13.16
N LEU A 658 16.98 6.13 13.47
CA LEU A 658 17.60 7.06 12.51
C LEU A 658 18.33 6.31 11.38
N LYS A 659 19.06 5.24 11.68
CA LYS A 659 19.66 4.38 10.64
C LYS A 659 18.59 3.70 9.77
N PHE A 660 17.47 3.28 10.37
CA PHE A 660 16.33 2.74 9.63
C PHE A 660 15.73 3.77 8.65
N ALA A 661 15.66 5.05 9.02
CA ALA A 661 15.19 6.10 8.11
C ALA A 661 16.06 6.21 6.85
N GLU A 662 17.39 6.12 6.97
CA GLU A 662 18.31 6.07 5.83
C GLU A 662 17.96 4.88 4.90
N LEU A 663 17.77 3.69 5.47
CA LEU A 663 17.41 2.49 4.71
C LEU A 663 16.04 2.63 4.03
N SER A 664 15.09 3.36 4.63
CA SER A 664 13.79 3.63 4.03
C SER A 664 13.88 4.46 2.76
N VAL A 665 14.78 5.45 2.71
CA VAL A 665 15.04 6.24 1.50
C VAL A 665 15.68 5.36 0.42
N ARG A 666 16.66 4.52 0.79
CA ARG A 666 17.31 3.55 -0.13
C ARG A 666 16.32 2.51 -0.68
N ALA A 667 15.30 2.16 0.11
CA ALA A 667 14.22 1.28 -0.33
C ALA A 667 13.30 1.95 -1.37
N GLY A 668 13.31 3.28 -1.48
CA GLY A 668 12.42 4.04 -2.35
C GLY A 668 11.07 4.36 -1.70
N ILE A 669 11.00 4.35 -0.36
CA ILE A 669 9.79 4.80 0.34
C ILE A 669 9.56 6.28 0.02
N PRO A 670 8.36 6.69 -0.45
CA PRO A 670 8.12 8.08 -0.83
C PRO A 670 8.35 9.07 0.33
N PRO A 671 8.87 10.28 0.04
CA PRO A 671 9.03 11.35 1.02
C PRO A 671 7.75 11.59 1.84
N GLY A 672 7.92 11.76 3.15
CA GLY A 672 6.82 12.05 4.08
C GLY A 672 6.03 10.82 4.54
N VAL A 673 6.17 9.65 3.91
CA VAL A 673 5.52 8.42 4.38
C VAL A 673 6.02 8.02 5.76
N ILE A 674 7.33 8.15 5.98
CA ILE A 674 8.00 7.93 7.27
C ILE A 674 8.64 9.25 7.70
N ASN A 675 8.36 9.66 8.94
CA ASN A 675 9.02 10.78 9.61
C ASN A 675 9.43 10.32 11.01
N ILE A 676 10.67 10.60 11.41
CA ILE A 676 11.21 10.23 12.73
C ILE A 676 11.65 11.50 13.45
N VAL A 677 11.02 11.76 14.60
CA VAL A 677 11.25 12.95 15.42
C VAL A 677 11.75 12.53 16.80
N CYS A 678 13.05 12.72 17.03
CA CYS A 678 13.71 12.48 18.31
C CYS A 678 13.44 13.59 19.32
N GLY A 679 13.61 13.32 20.61
CA GLY A 679 13.52 14.33 21.68
C GLY A 679 12.74 13.87 22.91
N TYR A 680 12.48 14.79 23.85
CA TYR A 680 11.88 14.47 25.15
C TYR A 680 10.41 14.03 25.05
N GLY A 681 10.01 13.07 25.89
CA GLY A 681 8.63 12.59 25.96
C GLY A 681 7.62 13.70 26.28
N SER A 682 7.97 14.58 27.22
CA SER A 682 7.17 15.72 27.67
C SER A 682 6.88 16.76 26.59
N ASP A 683 7.72 16.81 25.55
CA ASP A 683 7.66 17.89 24.56
C ASP A 683 7.17 17.31 23.23
N VAL A 684 8.00 16.46 22.61
CA VAL A 684 7.73 15.84 21.30
C VAL A 684 6.57 14.83 21.40
N GLY A 685 6.54 14.04 22.49
CA GLY A 685 5.47 13.06 22.69
C GLY A 685 4.11 13.73 22.87
N ASN A 686 4.05 14.76 23.72
CA ASN A 686 2.83 15.54 23.93
C ASN A 686 2.37 16.26 22.65
N ALA A 687 3.30 16.82 21.87
CA ALA A 687 2.98 17.44 20.58
C ALA A 687 2.35 16.46 19.59
N ILE A 688 2.89 15.23 19.48
CA ILE A 688 2.30 14.16 18.65
C ILE A 688 0.91 13.78 19.15
N VAL A 689 0.77 13.56 20.47
CA VAL A 689 -0.48 13.08 21.06
C VAL A 689 -1.61 14.11 20.89
N GLY A 690 -1.30 15.39 21.07
CA GLY A 690 -2.25 16.49 20.93
C GLY A 690 -2.58 16.89 19.48
N HIS A 691 -1.80 16.42 18.50
CA HIS A 691 -1.91 16.93 17.13
C HIS A 691 -3.27 16.59 16.48
N PRO A 692 -3.98 17.58 15.88
CA PRO A 692 -5.34 17.37 15.34
C PRO A 692 -5.38 16.60 14.01
N LEU A 693 -4.27 16.58 13.27
CA LEU A 693 -4.16 15.85 12.00
C LEU A 693 -3.77 14.38 12.15
N ILE A 694 -3.30 13.96 13.34
CA ILE A 694 -3.04 12.54 13.62
C ILE A 694 -4.36 11.86 13.94
N ARG A 695 -4.61 10.72 13.28
CA ARG A 695 -5.88 9.97 13.37
C ARG A 695 -5.80 8.68 14.16
N LYS A 696 -4.59 8.17 14.41
CA LYS A 696 -4.33 7.05 15.30
C LYS A 696 -3.01 7.21 16.05
N LEU A 697 -2.97 6.81 17.32
CA LEU A 697 -1.74 6.61 18.08
C LEU A 697 -1.48 5.14 18.36
N GLY A 698 -0.22 4.71 18.17
CA GLY A 698 0.29 3.45 18.69
C GLY A 698 1.33 3.75 19.77
N PHE A 699 1.03 3.41 21.02
CA PHE A 699 1.94 3.64 22.14
C PHE A 699 2.31 2.33 22.83
N THR A 700 3.60 2.17 23.10
CA THR A 700 4.10 1.21 24.08
C THR A 700 4.94 1.92 25.13
N GLY A 701 4.66 1.63 26.41
CA GLY A 701 5.41 2.21 27.53
C GLY A 701 4.72 1.99 28.87
N SER A 702 4.97 2.85 29.85
CA SER A 702 4.39 2.67 31.19
C SER A 702 2.89 2.98 31.23
N THR A 703 2.18 2.31 32.14
CA THR A 703 0.72 2.47 32.29
C THR A 703 0.30 3.91 32.59
N GLN A 704 1.05 4.61 33.45
CA GLN A 704 0.76 6.01 33.81
C GLN A 704 0.84 6.95 32.59
N VAL A 705 1.82 6.74 31.71
CA VAL A 705 1.94 7.52 30.47
C VAL A 705 0.84 7.13 29.49
N GLY A 706 0.54 5.83 29.36
CA GLY A 706 -0.56 5.33 28.52
C GLY A 706 -1.92 5.93 28.87
N GLN A 707 -2.25 6.02 30.17
CA GLN A 707 -3.48 6.68 30.64
C GLN A 707 -3.53 8.17 30.26
N THR A 708 -2.38 8.85 30.30
CA THR A 708 -2.28 10.26 29.90
C THR A 708 -2.49 10.42 28.41
N ILE A 709 -1.87 9.56 27.60
CA ILE A 709 -2.04 9.54 26.14
C ILE A 709 -3.49 9.27 25.76
N MET A 710 -4.15 8.30 26.41
CA MET A 710 -5.55 7.98 26.15
C MET A 710 -6.48 9.17 26.44
N ARG A 711 -6.28 9.85 27.57
CA ARG A 711 -7.02 11.07 27.91
C ARG A 711 -6.83 12.15 26.85
N CYS A 712 -5.59 12.45 26.48
CA CYS A 712 -5.31 13.44 25.44
C CYS A 712 -5.89 13.06 24.07
N CYS A 713 -5.96 11.77 23.71
CA CYS A 713 -6.64 11.32 22.49
C CYS A 713 -8.14 11.63 22.54
N ALA A 714 -8.78 11.41 23.69
CA ALA A 714 -10.18 11.72 23.90
C ALA A 714 -10.44 13.23 23.82
N ASP A 715 -9.59 14.04 24.49
CA ASP A 715 -9.75 15.48 24.60
C ASP A 715 -9.48 16.24 23.28
N SER A 716 -8.62 15.69 22.42
CA SER A 716 -8.16 16.41 21.20
C SER A 716 -9.09 16.23 20.00
N ASN A 717 -9.21 15.02 19.44
CA ASN A 717 -9.93 14.78 18.19
C ASN A 717 -10.51 13.36 18.07
N LEU A 718 -10.68 12.65 19.20
CA LEU A 718 -11.14 11.26 19.26
C LEU A 718 -10.34 10.32 18.34
N LYS A 719 -9.04 10.59 18.16
CA LYS A 719 -8.15 9.70 17.41
C LYS A 719 -8.12 8.31 18.05
N LYS A 720 -8.06 7.27 17.21
CA LYS A 720 -7.91 5.89 17.70
C LYS A 720 -6.60 5.76 18.49
N VAL A 721 -6.57 4.86 19.46
CA VAL A 721 -5.35 4.58 20.23
C VAL A 721 -5.23 3.09 20.48
N SER A 722 -4.02 2.55 20.35
CA SER A 722 -3.66 1.21 20.81
C SER A 722 -2.56 1.35 21.85
N LEU A 723 -2.73 0.70 23.00
CA LEU A 723 -1.87 0.82 24.17
C LEU A 723 -1.34 -0.55 24.55
N GLU A 724 -0.03 -0.73 24.54
CA GLU A 724 0.62 -1.89 25.16
C GLU A 724 1.47 -1.39 26.32
N LEU A 725 1.05 -1.75 27.53
CA LEU A 725 1.52 -1.17 28.79
C LEU A 725 2.17 -2.25 29.66
N GLY A 726 2.64 -1.87 30.85
CA GLY A 726 3.43 -2.74 31.73
C GLY A 726 2.81 -4.11 32.03
N GLY A 727 3.65 -5.04 32.50
CA GLY A 727 3.28 -6.40 32.83
C GLY A 727 3.78 -6.85 34.21
N LYS A 728 3.02 -7.73 34.86
CA LYS A 728 3.48 -8.53 36.01
C LYS A 728 3.19 -10.01 35.78
N SER A 729 3.64 -10.47 34.63
CA SER A 729 3.27 -11.76 34.03
C SER A 729 3.62 -12.94 34.95
N PRO A 730 2.65 -13.83 35.29
CA PRO A 730 2.90 -14.99 36.13
C PRO A 730 3.41 -16.18 35.31
N LEU A 731 4.40 -16.90 35.86
CA LEU A 731 4.83 -18.22 35.39
C LEU A 731 4.58 -19.26 36.49
N VAL A 732 3.69 -20.22 36.24
CA VAL A 732 3.33 -21.29 37.19
C VAL A 732 4.06 -22.58 36.83
N ILE A 733 4.73 -23.21 37.80
CA ILE A 733 5.53 -24.42 37.62
C ILE A 733 5.02 -25.50 38.56
N PHE A 734 4.40 -26.53 37.98
CA PHE A 734 3.91 -27.69 38.71
C PHE A 734 5.02 -28.73 38.92
N GLU A 735 4.84 -29.59 39.92
CA GLU A 735 5.81 -30.63 40.30
C GLU A 735 6.11 -31.65 39.20
N ASP A 736 5.15 -31.86 38.29
CA ASP A 736 5.26 -32.80 37.17
C ASP A 736 6.04 -32.21 35.98
N ALA A 737 6.36 -30.90 36.02
CA ALA A 737 7.19 -30.26 35.02
C ALA A 737 8.58 -30.90 34.93
N ASN A 738 9.18 -30.86 33.75
CA ASN A 738 10.59 -31.25 33.63
C ASN A 738 11.46 -30.20 34.33
N MET A 739 12.08 -30.55 35.46
CA MET A 739 12.88 -29.65 36.29
C MET A 739 13.97 -28.90 35.49
N GLN A 740 14.72 -29.60 34.63
CA GLN A 740 15.78 -28.97 33.85
C GLN A 740 15.22 -27.94 32.86
N GLN A 741 14.12 -28.30 32.18
CA GLN A 741 13.41 -27.40 31.28
C GLN A 741 12.79 -26.22 32.06
N ALA A 742 12.25 -26.45 33.24
CA ALA A 742 11.65 -25.42 34.08
C ALA A 742 12.66 -24.36 34.50
N VAL A 743 13.85 -24.77 34.96
CA VAL A 743 14.96 -23.86 35.29
C VAL A 743 15.35 -23.03 34.06
N ARG A 744 15.62 -23.70 32.92
CA ARG A 744 16.02 -23.02 31.67
C ARG A 744 14.96 -22.03 31.17
N ILE A 745 13.68 -22.43 31.15
CA ILE A 745 12.58 -21.57 30.69
C ILE A 745 12.39 -20.40 31.63
N SER A 746 12.47 -20.61 32.95
CA SER A 746 12.30 -19.54 33.93
C SER A 746 13.43 -18.51 33.85
N MET A 747 14.68 -18.96 33.73
CA MET A 747 15.82 -18.09 33.52
C MET A 747 15.69 -17.32 32.19
N GLY A 748 15.31 -18.00 31.11
CA GLY A 748 15.00 -17.36 29.84
C GLY A 748 13.82 -16.39 29.94
N GLY A 749 12.81 -16.67 30.76
CA GLY A 749 11.64 -15.82 30.96
C GLY A 749 11.90 -14.55 31.76
N VAL A 750 12.95 -14.53 32.59
CA VAL A 750 13.30 -13.39 33.46
C VAL A 750 14.54 -12.65 33.01
N PHE A 751 15.62 -13.36 32.64
CA PHE A 751 16.93 -12.74 32.37
C PHE A 751 17.17 -12.42 30.89
N PHE A 752 16.29 -12.88 29.99
CA PHE A 752 16.41 -12.56 28.56
C PHE A 752 16.34 -11.05 28.32
N ASN A 753 17.20 -10.57 27.41
CA ASN A 753 17.44 -9.15 27.17
C ASN A 753 17.62 -8.37 28.49
N LYS A 754 18.38 -8.95 29.44
CA LYS A 754 18.67 -8.42 30.77
C LYS A 754 17.43 -7.96 31.55
N GLY A 755 16.29 -8.60 31.30
CA GLY A 755 15.00 -8.40 32.00
C GLY A 755 14.17 -7.22 31.51
N GLU A 756 14.71 -6.40 30.60
CA GLU A 756 13.98 -5.30 29.96
C GLU A 756 13.09 -5.86 28.85
N ASN A 757 12.01 -6.49 29.25
CA ASN A 757 11.13 -7.25 28.40
C ASN A 757 9.71 -7.17 28.95
N CYS A 758 8.77 -6.61 28.20
CA CYS A 758 7.40 -6.39 28.66
C CYS A 758 6.70 -7.70 29.08
N ILE A 759 7.02 -8.81 28.40
CA ILE A 759 6.45 -10.12 28.74
C ILE A 759 7.22 -10.89 29.82
N ALA A 760 8.29 -10.32 30.40
CA ALA A 760 9.11 -11.01 31.39
C ALA A 760 8.25 -11.63 32.51
N ALA A 761 8.64 -12.81 32.97
CA ALA A 761 7.94 -13.52 34.04
C ALA A 761 8.19 -12.82 35.39
N GLY A 762 7.45 -11.73 35.63
CA GLY A 762 7.62 -10.88 36.80
C GLY A 762 7.22 -11.54 38.13
N ARG A 763 6.55 -12.70 38.10
CA ARG A 763 6.30 -13.58 39.26
C ARG A 763 6.43 -15.03 38.82
N ILE A 764 7.11 -15.83 39.62
CA ILE A 764 7.22 -17.27 39.41
C ILE A 764 6.59 -17.97 40.60
N PHE A 765 5.60 -18.81 40.33
CA PHE A 765 4.96 -19.66 41.33
C PHE A 765 5.46 -21.08 41.14
N VAL A 766 6.09 -21.63 42.17
CA VAL A 766 6.67 -22.98 42.13
C VAL A 766 5.99 -23.85 43.16
N GLU A 767 5.58 -25.05 42.75
CA GLU A 767 4.91 -26.00 43.63
C GLU A 767 5.83 -26.41 44.78
N GLU A 768 5.28 -26.48 45.99
CA GLU A 768 6.04 -26.62 47.24
C GLU A 768 7.01 -27.81 47.24
N SER A 769 6.62 -28.95 46.65
CA SER A 769 7.41 -30.18 46.60
C SER A 769 8.70 -30.06 45.78
N ILE A 770 8.78 -29.12 44.84
CA ILE A 770 9.94 -28.92 43.95
C ILE A 770 10.65 -27.58 44.14
N HIS A 771 10.11 -26.68 44.97
CA HIS A 771 10.59 -25.30 45.10
C HIS A 771 12.07 -25.19 45.48
N ASP A 772 12.50 -25.85 46.56
CA ASP A 772 13.85 -25.62 47.10
C ASP A 772 14.93 -26.15 46.15
N GLU A 773 14.68 -27.28 45.50
CA GLU A 773 15.56 -27.82 44.46
C GLU A 773 15.58 -26.95 43.20
N PHE A 774 14.42 -26.40 42.81
CA PHE A 774 14.33 -25.45 41.69
C PHE A 774 15.17 -24.19 41.97
N VAL A 775 15.01 -23.57 43.14
CA VAL A 775 15.76 -22.37 43.54
C VAL A 775 17.26 -22.65 43.55
N ARG A 776 17.69 -23.78 44.13
CA ARG A 776 19.10 -24.18 44.14
C ARG A 776 19.68 -24.25 42.72
N ARG A 777 19.00 -24.94 41.81
CA ARG A 777 19.43 -25.06 40.41
C ARG A 777 19.43 -23.71 39.68
N VAL A 778 18.43 -22.86 39.90
CA VAL A 778 18.39 -21.51 39.32
C VAL A 778 19.60 -20.69 39.76
N VAL A 779 19.95 -20.72 41.06
CA VAL A 779 21.11 -20.00 41.58
C VAL A 779 22.42 -20.57 41.02
N ASP A 780 22.54 -21.89 40.93
CA ASP A 780 23.72 -22.55 40.36
C ASP A 780 23.93 -22.18 38.87
N GLU A 781 22.85 -22.10 38.09
CA GLU A 781 22.90 -21.66 36.69
C GLU A 781 23.10 -20.14 36.56
N ALA A 782 22.48 -19.33 37.42
CA ALA A 782 22.63 -17.87 37.39
C ALA A 782 24.09 -17.43 37.60
N LYS A 783 24.82 -18.13 38.48
CA LYS A 783 26.26 -17.92 38.70
C LYS A 783 27.14 -18.19 37.48
N LYS A 784 26.65 -18.96 36.50
CA LYS A 784 27.37 -19.29 35.25
C LYS A 784 27.14 -18.25 34.15
N ILE A 785 26.23 -17.30 34.34
CA ILE A 785 25.94 -16.27 33.35
C ILE A 785 27.15 -15.33 33.21
N THR A 786 27.72 -15.29 32.01
CA THR A 786 28.82 -14.36 31.69
C THR A 786 28.27 -12.94 31.51
N ILE A 787 28.65 -12.05 32.43
CA ILE A 787 28.32 -10.62 32.41
C ILE A 787 29.51 -9.84 31.84
N GLY A 788 29.30 -9.07 30.77
CA GLY A 788 30.42 -8.42 30.09
C GLY A 788 30.03 -7.44 29.00
N ASN A 789 31.04 -6.96 28.28
CA ASN A 789 30.84 -6.10 27.12
C ASN A 789 29.85 -6.76 26.16
N PRO A 790 28.74 -6.11 25.78
CA PRO A 790 27.72 -6.73 24.94
C PRO A 790 28.20 -7.06 23.52
N LEU A 791 29.34 -6.51 23.06
CA LEU A 791 30.00 -6.89 21.81
C LEU A 791 30.86 -8.17 21.93
N ASP A 792 31.24 -8.60 23.14
CA ASP A 792 31.93 -9.88 23.32
C ASP A 792 30.96 -11.04 23.05
N ARG A 793 31.37 -11.97 22.17
CA ARG A 793 30.54 -13.11 21.76
C ARG A 793 30.26 -14.11 22.88
N SER A 794 31.05 -14.09 23.94
CA SER A 794 30.86 -14.92 25.15
C SER A 794 29.89 -14.31 26.16
N THR A 795 29.56 -13.01 26.04
CA THR A 795 28.62 -12.34 26.93
C THR A 795 27.21 -12.90 26.77
N ALA A 796 26.59 -13.25 27.88
CA ALA A 796 25.18 -13.69 27.94
C ALA A 796 24.27 -12.63 28.58
N HIS A 797 24.83 -11.70 29.36
CA HIS A 797 24.09 -10.66 30.08
C HIS A 797 24.81 -9.31 29.98
N GLY A 798 24.17 -8.36 29.30
CA GLY A 798 24.69 -7.01 29.07
C GLY A 798 24.33 -6.02 30.18
N PRO A 799 24.69 -4.73 30.02
CA PRO A 799 24.27 -3.67 30.91
C PRO A 799 22.77 -3.36 30.74
N GLN A 800 22.18 -2.75 31.77
CA GLN A 800 20.88 -2.11 31.70
C GLN A 800 20.97 -0.86 30.80
N ASN A 801 19.86 -0.48 30.19
CA ASN A 801 19.81 0.51 29.11
C ASN A 801 20.32 1.90 29.51
N HIS A 802 19.97 2.39 30.71
CA HIS A 802 20.36 3.74 31.14
C HIS A 802 20.34 3.89 32.66
N LYS A 803 21.04 4.93 33.15
CA LYS A 803 21.21 5.21 34.59
C LYS A 803 19.90 5.27 35.38
N ALA A 804 18.90 6.00 34.90
CA ALA A 804 17.65 6.16 35.63
C ALA A 804 16.89 4.82 35.80
N HIS A 805 17.07 3.87 34.88
CA HIS A 805 16.52 2.53 35.03
C HIS A 805 17.32 1.71 36.06
N MET A 806 18.66 1.78 36.02
CA MET A 806 19.53 1.17 37.04
C MET A 806 19.14 1.61 38.46
N ASP A 807 18.97 2.92 38.68
CA ASP A 807 18.61 3.48 39.99
C ASP A 807 17.27 2.89 40.48
N LYS A 808 16.26 2.77 39.60
CA LYS A 808 14.97 2.13 39.92
C LYS A 808 15.10 0.65 40.29
N LEU A 809 15.98 -0.10 39.64
CA LEU A 809 16.19 -1.51 39.97
C LEU A 809 16.80 -1.68 41.36
N LEU A 810 17.75 -0.81 41.74
CA LEU A 810 18.34 -0.81 43.07
C LEU A 810 17.29 -0.49 44.14
N GLU A 811 16.44 0.51 43.90
CA GLU A 811 15.29 0.83 44.78
C GLU A 811 14.30 -0.33 44.88
N PHE A 812 14.02 -1.03 43.77
CA PHE A 812 13.13 -2.19 43.74
C PHE A 812 13.64 -3.32 44.63
N VAL A 813 14.94 -3.63 44.56
CA VAL A 813 15.58 -4.63 45.43
C VAL A 813 15.52 -4.20 46.89
N GLN A 814 15.83 -2.94 47.17
CA GLN A 814 15.81 -2.40 48.54
C GLN A 814 14.43 -2.57 49.17
N LYS A 815 13.36 -2.21 48.45
CA LYS A 815 11.97 -2.40 48.92
C LYS A 815 11.64 -3.88 49.17
N GLY A 816 12.05 -4.77 48.26
CA GLY A 816 11.85 -6.20 48.43
C GLY A 816 12.46 -6.75 49.72
N VAL A 817 13.70 -6.38 50.03
CA VAL A 817 14.37 -6.77 51.28
C VAL A 817 13.68 -6.14 52.50
N GLN A 818 13.31 -4.86 52.43
CA GLN A 818 12.64 -4.14 53.52
C GLN A 818 11.27 -4.74 53.90
N GLU A 819 10.53 -5.25 52.91
CA GLU A 819 9.24 -5.88 53.13
C GLU A 819 9.33 -7.36 53.53
N GLY A 820 10.54 -7.90 53.65
CA GLY A 820 10.81 -9.23 54.19
C GLY A 820 10.91 -10.35 53.16
N ALA A 821 11.03 -10.04 51.86
CA ALA A 821 11.42 -11.04 50.86
C ALA A 821 12.88 -11.45 51.06
N LYS A 822 13.20 -12.71 50.81
CA LYS A 822 14.56 -13.24 50.97
C LYS A 822 15.35 -13.05 49.68
N LEU A 823 16.36 -12.19 49.69
CA LEU A 823 17.32 -12.04 48.60
C LEU A 823 18.32 -13.22 48.63
N VAL A 824 18.20 -14.14 47.68
CA VAL A 824 19.01 -15.36 47.61
C VAL A 824 20.29 -15.16 46.79
N TYR A 825 20.22 -14.34 45.75
CA TYR A 825 21.34 -14.06 44.85
C TYR A 825 21.20 -12.68 44.19
N GLY A 826 22.32 -12.01 43.92
CA GLY A 826 22.41 -10.75 43.19
C GLY A 826 21.89 -9.53 43.96
N GLY A 827 21.21 -8.64 43.24
CA GLY A 827 20.54 -7.47 43.79
C GLY A 827 21.37 -6.19 43.80
N LYS A 828 22.53 -6.18 43.14
CA LYS A 828 23.47 -5.04 43.16
C LYS A 828 23.93 -4.64 41.77
N ARG A 829 24.40 -3.40 41.68
CA ARG A 829 25.21 -2.92 40.55
C ARG A 829 26.62 -3.52 40.67
N LEU A 830 27.20 -3.97 39.56
CA LEU A 830 28.59 -4.43 39.53
C LEU A 830 29.55 -3.24 39.71
N ASN A 831 30.65 -3.45 40.43
CA ASN A 831 31.68 -2.43 40.65
C ASN A 831 32.60 -2.30 39.41
N ARG A 832 32.06 -1.77 38.31
CA ARG A 832 32.73 -1.53 37.03
C ARG A 832 32.03 -0.40 36.27
N PRO A 833 32.67 0.23 35.27
CA PRO A 833 31.99 1.16 34.37
C PRO A 833 30.79 0.51 33.69
N GLY A 834 29.76 1.34 33.45
CA GLY A 834 28.51 0.93 32.82
C GLY A 834 27.41 0.57 33.81
N TRP A 835 26.21 0.36 33.27
CA TRP A 835 25.01 0.09 34.03
C TRP A 835 24.77 -1.41 34.19
N TYR A 836 25.77 -2.16 34.67
CA TYR A 836 25.66 -3.61 34.87
C TYR A 836 24.95 -3.97 36.19
N PHE A 837 23.84 -4.70 36.10
CA PHE A 837 23.04 -5.16 37.24
C PHE A 837 23.08 -6.69 37.32
N GLU A 838 23.31 -7.23 38.51
CA GLU A 838 23.39 -8.68 38.73
C GLU A 838 22.04 -9.36 38.47
N PRO A 839 22.00 -10.52 37.77
CA PRO A 839 20.83 -11.40 37.82
C PRO A 839 20.43 -11.66 39.27
N THR A 840 19.17 -11.39 39.61
CA THR A 840 18.71 -11.32 40.99
C THR A 840 17.62 -12.34 41.26
N VAL A 841 17.65 -13.00 42.42
CA VAL A 841 16.66 -14.02 42.81
C VAL A 841 16.13 -13.73 44.21
N PHE A 842 14.82 -13.52 44.30
CA PHE A 842 14.06 -13.43 45.55
C PHE A 842 13.21 -14.67 45.77
N THR A 843 13.16 -15.15 47.01
CA THR A 843 12.22 -16.19 47.49
C THR A 843 11.39 -15.67 48.66
N ASP A 844 10.48 -16.50 49.15
CA ASP A 844 9.60 -16.20 50.29
C ASP A 844 8.73 -14.95 50.04
N VAL A 845 8.43 -14.69 48.76
CA VAL A 845 7.65 -13.54 48.33
C VAL A 845 6.17 -13.79 48.60
N LYS A 846 5.53 -12.84 49.30
CA LYS A 846 4.10 -12.84 49.60
C LYS A 846 3.35 -11.94 48.62
N ASP A 847 2.10 -12.29 48.32
CA ASP A 847 1.27 -11.62 47.31
C ASP A 847 0.99 -10.12 47.64
N ASN A 848 1.19 -9.70 48.89
CA ASN A 848 1.02 -8.31 49.32
C ASN A 848 2.27 -7.43 49.20
N MET A 849 3.44 -8.01 48.92
CA MET A 849 4.69 -7.26 48.78
C MET A 849 4.70 -6.42 47.50
N TYR A 850 5.36 -5.27 47.55
CA TYR A 850 5.63 -4.37 46.42
C TYR A 850 6.21 -5.13 45.22
N ILE A 851 7.24 -5.96 45.46
CA ILE A 851 7.90 -6.73 44.39
C ILE A 851 7.00 -7.80 43.76
N ALA A 852 5.89 -8.18 44.40
CA ALA A 852 4.88 -9.09 43.86
C ALA A 852 3.80 -8.35 43.04
N ARG A 853 3.77 -7.02 43.04
CA ARG A 853 2.74 -6.20 42.39
C ARG A 853 3.32 -5.34 41.27
N GLU A 854 4.45 -4.72 41.53
CA GLU A 854 5.09 -3.79 40.62
C GLU A 854 6.01 -4.49 39.62
N GLU A 855 6.06 -3.95 38.41
CA GLU A 855 6.98 -4.35 37.36
C GLU A 855 8.39 -3.84 37.68
N SER A 856 9.39 -4.72 37.68
CA SER A 856 10.80 -4.32 37.83
C SER A 856 11.38 -3.84 36.50
N PHE A 857 11.00 -4.51 35.41
CA PHE A 857 11.56 -4.35 34.07
C PHE A 857 13.08 -4.60 33.98
N GLY A 858 13.62 -5.38 34.93
CA GLY A 858 15.02 -5.79 34.97
C GLY A 858 15.16 -7.25 35.41
N PRO A 859 16.38 -7.77 35.56
CA PRO A 859 16.65 -9.21 35.63
C PRO A 859 16.45 -9.74 37.07
N ILE A 860 15.23 -9.61 37.59
CA ILE A 860 14.84 -9.94 38.97
C ILE A 860 13.78 -11.03 38.97
N MET A 861 14.16 -12.23 39.42
CA MET A 861 13.28 -13.38 39.56
C MET A 861 12.59 -13.35 40.94
N VAL A 862 11.26 -13.24 40.94
CA VAL A 862 10.43 -13.10 42.15
C VAL A 862 9.65 -14.39 42.37
N ILE A 863 10.06 -15.21 43.35
CA ILE A 863 9.57 -16.59 43.51
C ILE A 863 8.66 -16.73 44.74
N SER A 864 7.48 -17.32 44.54
CA SER A 864 6.51 -17.68 45.58
C SER A 864 6.18 -19.17 45.54
N LYS A 865 5.94 -19.77 46.72
CA LYS A 865 5.44 -21.15 46.84
C LYS A 865 3.93 -21.22 46.61
N PHE A 866 3.44 -22.38 46.16
CA PHE A 866 2.02 -22.74 46.19
C PHE A 866 1.82 -24.24 46.47
N GLY A 867 0.65 -24.59 47.02
CA GLY A 867 0.31 -25.98 47.36
C GLY A 867 -0.34 -26.74 46.20
N SER A 868 -0.19 -28.06 46.20
CA SER A 868 -0.62 -28.98 45.12
C SER A 868 -2.15 -29.23 45.06
N LYS A 869 -2.89 -28.82 46.09
CA LYS A 869 -4.27 -29.27 46.32
C LYS A 869 -5.32 -28.62 45.41
N ASN A 870 -5.08 -27.41 44.90
CA ASN A 870 -6.08 -26.70 44.09
C ASN A 870 -5.45 -25.81 43.01
N VAL A 871 -5.58 -26.24 41.75
CA VAL A 871 -5.15 -25.48 40.56
C VAL A 871 -5.88 -24.14 40.43
N ASP A 872 -7.14 -24.04 40.86
CA ASP A 872 -7.90 -22.79 40.77
C ASP A 872 -7.39 -21.73 41.76
N GLU A 873 -6.85 -22.15 42.92
CA GLU A 873 -6.29 -21.23 43.90
C GLU A 873 -5.03 -20.54 43.36
N ILE A 874 -4.13 -21.31 42.73
CA ILE A 874 -2.95 -20.74 42.10
C ILE A 874 -3.31 -19.87 40.89
N ILE A 875 -4.32 -20.23 40.10
CA ILE A 875 -4.82 -19.36 39.02
C ILE A 875 -5.36 -18.04 39.59
N ALA A 876 -6.12 -18.08 40.69
CA ALA A 876 -6.63 -16.87 41.33
C ALA A 876 -5.49 -15.95 41.81
N ARG A 877 -4.44 -16.51 42.43
CA ARG A 877 -3.23 -15.77 42.81
C ARG A 877 -2.47 -15.22 41.59
N ALA A 878 -2.35 -16.02 40.53
CA ALA A 878 -1.73 -15.61 39.26
C ALA A 878 -2.50 -14.47 38.57
N ASN A 879 -3.83 -14.42 38.69
CA ASN A 879 -4.69 -13.34 38.21
C ASN A 879 -4.78 -12.14 39.15
N ASN A 880 -4.31 -12.26 40.39
CA ASN A 880 -4.29 -11.18 41.39
C ASN A 880 -3.18 -10.15 41.05
N THR A 881 -3.44 -9.40 39.99
CA THR A 881 -2.66 -8.27 39.47
C THR A 881 -3.59 -7.44 38.57
N GLU A 882 -3.37 -6.13 38.52
CA GLU A 882 -4.06 -5.23 37.60
C GLU A 882 -3.59 -5.41 36.15
N PHE A 883 -2.46 -6.08 35.92
CA PHE A 883 -1.89 -6.33 34.61
C PHE A 883 -2.44 -7.62 33.97
N GLY A 884 -2.30 -7.73 32.66
CA GLY A 884 -2.79 -8.87 31.88
C GLY A 884 -2.07 -9.04 30.55
N LEU A 885 -0.74 -8.89 30.53
CA LEU A 885 0.03 -8.90 29.28
C LEU A 885 0.36 -10.32 28.80
N ALA A 886 1.16 -11.05 29.57
CA ALA A 886 1.54 -12.43 29.28
C ALA A 886 1.42 -13.32 30.53
N SER A 887 1.52 -14.64 30.32
CA SER A 887 1.56 -15.64 31.38
C SER A 887 2.20 -16.92 30.86
N GLY A 888 2.56 -17.83 31.77
CA GLY A 888 2.98 -19.17 31.37
C GLY A 888 2.71 -20.24 32.41
N VAL A 889 2.64 -21.49 31.95
CA VAL A 889 2.48 -22.68 32.78
C VAL A 889 3.38 -23.80 32.30
N LEU A 890 4.09 -24.44 33.24
CA LEU A 890 4.96 -25.59 33.00
C LEU A 890 4.38 -26.80 33.75
N THR A 891 3.95 -27.81 32.99
CA THR A 891 3.33 -29.05 33.48
C THR A 891 3.29 -30.08 32.36
N LYS A 892 3.31 -31.38 32.69
CA LYS A 892 3.09 -32.46 31.73
C LYS A 892 1.61 -32.84 31.63
N ASP A 893 0.80 -32.48 32.62
CA ASP A 893 -0.64 -32.68 32.63
C ASP A 893 -1.35 -31.69 31.71
N ILE A 894 -1.85 -32.19 30.57
CA ILE A 894 -2.61 -31.42 29.60
C ILE A 894 -3.89 -30.81 30.20
N SER A 895 -4.51 -31.45 31.19
CA SER A 895 -5.72 -30.95 31.84
C SER A 895 -5.42 -29.70 32.65
N ARG A 896 -4.29 -29.68 33.36
CA ARG A 896 -3.82 -28.50 34.10
C ARG A 896 -3.44 -27.38 33.13
N ALA A 897 -2.71 -27.71 32.07
CA ALA A 897 -2.28 -26.74 31.07
C ALA A 897 -3.46 -26.03 30.40
N LEU A 898 -4.46 -26.79 29.92
CA LEU A 898 -5.64 -26.23 29.27
C LEU A 898 -6.53 -25.46 30.25
N ARG A 899 -6.74 -25.96 31.48
CA ARG A 899 -7.49 -25.25 32.51
C ARG A 899 -6.85 -23.93 32.91
N PHE A 900 -5.51 -23.89 32.99
CA PHE A 900 -4.78 -22.64 33.23
C PHE A 900 -4.98 -21.67 32.06
N ALA A 901 -4.79 -22.12 30.83
CA ALA A 901 -4.94 -21.29 29.64
C ALA A 901 -6.36 -20.74 29.45
N GLU A 902 -7.38 -21.48 29.87
CA GLU A 902 -8.78 -21.02 29.83
C GLU A 902 -9.08 -19.93 30.86
N LYS A 903 -8.47 -20.00 32.06
CA LYS A 903 -8.84 -19.15 33.20
C LYS A 903 -7.88 -18.00 33.48
N ILE A 904 -6.66 -18.03 32.96
CA ILE A 904 -5.70 -16.95 33.17
C ILE A 904 -6.11 -15.70 32.37
N GLU A 905 -6.07 -14.54 33.00
CA GLU A 905 -6.44 -13.26 32.40
C GLU A 905 -5.21 -12.53 31.85
N ALA A 906 -4.67 -13.06 30.75
CA ALA A 906 -3.54 -12.47 30.04
C ALA A 906 -3.71 -12.54 28.52
N GLY A 907 -3.18 -11.56 27.81
CA GLY A 907 -3.25 -11.49 26.35
C GLY A 907 -2.45 -12.57 25.61
N THR A 908 -1.53 -13.24 26.30
CA THR A 908 -0.75 -14.38 25.79
C THR A 908 -0.50 -15.41 26.90
N VAL A 909 -0.62 -16.70 26.57
CA VAL A 909 -0.35 -17.81 27.48
C VAL A 909 0.66 -18.76 26.86
N PHE A 910 1.82 -18.90 27.49
CA PHE A 910 2.85 -19.86 27.08
C PHE A 910 2.73 -21.18 27.84
N ILE A 911 2.69 -22.31 27.14
CA ILE A 911 2.65 -23.64 27.75
C ILE A 911 3.97 -24.36 27.46
N ASN A 912 4.70 -24.75 28.50
CA ASN A 912 6.00 -25.46 28.40
C ASN A 912 7.08 -24.72 27.56
N THR A 913 6.90 -23.41 27.40
CA THR A 913 7.82 -22.46 26.75
C THR A 913 7.62 -21.09 27.38
N TYR A 914 8.45 -20.10 27.02
CA TYR A 914 8.26 -18.70 27.37
C TYR A 914 9.02 -17.81 26.38
N ASN A 915 8.69 -16.53 26.26
CA ASN A 915 9.27 -15.59 25.29
C ASN A 915 9.16 -16.03 23.82
N LYS A 916 8.26 -16.98 23.50
CA LYS A 916 8.10 -17.49 22.15
C LYS A 916 7.04 -16.67 21.40
N THR A 917 7.39 -15.43 21.10
CA THR A 917 6.64 -14.60 20.15
C THR A 917 6.90 -15.06 18.72
N ASP A 918 6.03 -14.61 17.82
CA ASP A 918 6.12 -14.86 16.39
C ASP A 918 5.42 -13.72 15.65
N VAL A 919 5.94 -13.32 14.49
CA VAL A 919 5.37 -12.20 13.72
C VAL A 919 3.94 -12.46 13.26
N ALA A 920 3.52 -13.72 13.16
CA ALA A 920 2.16 -14.11 12.83
C ALA A 920 1.23 -14.26 14.04
N ALA A 921 1.76 -14.25 15.26
CA ALA A 921 0.97 -14.39 16.50
C ALA A 921 0.65 -13.01 17.09
N PRO A 922 -0.64 -12.64 17.24
CA PRO A 922 -1.01 -11.32 17.74
C PRO A 922 -0.59 -11.15 19.21
N PHE A 923 -0.02 -9.98 19.52
CA PHE A 923 0.50 -9.64 20.83
C PHE A 923 -0.11 -8.35 21.37
N GLY A 924 -0.51 -8.35 22.65
CA GLY A 924 -1.02 -7.17 23.35
C GLY A 924 -1.83 -7.56 24.59
N GLY A 925 -1.97 -6.66 25.55
CA GLY A 925 -2.49 -6.97 26.89
C GLY A 925 -4.00 -6.95 27.06
N PHE A 926 -4.41 -7.32 28.27
CA PHE A 926 -5.72 -7.10 28.88
C PHE A 926 -5.57 -6.20 30.12
N LYS A 927 -6.69 -5.79 30.73
CA LYS A 927 -6.73 -4.97 31.96
C LYS A 927 -5.87 -3.71 31.84
N MET A 928 -5.04 -3.39 32.83
CA MET A 928 -4.16 -2.21 32.84
C MET A 928 -2.89 -2.37 31.98
N SER A 929 -2.69 -3.53 31.34
CA SER A 929 -1.68 -3.70 30.29
C SER A 929 -2.13 -3.15 28.93
N GLY A 930 -3.33 -2.58 28.85
CA GLY A 930 -3.83 -1.87 27.67
C GLY A 930 -4.67 -2.75 26.74
N PHE A 931 -4.73 -2.36 25.47
CA PHE A 931 -5.59 -2.94 24.44
C PHE A 931 -5.09 -2.63 23.03
N GLY A 932 -5.57 -3.41 22.06
CA GLY A 932 -5.05 -3.45 20.69
C GLY A 932 -3.96 -4.51 20.56
N LYS A 933 -3.59 -4.85 19.32
CA LYS A 933 -2.57 -5.86 19.03
C LYS A 933 -1.49 -5.30 18.12
N ASP A 934 -0.24 -5.63 18.43
CA ASP A 934 0.87 -5.66 17.48
C ASP A 934 1.01 -7.10 16.93
N LEU A 935 1.70 -7.25 15.79
CA LEU A 935 1.88 -8.54 15.11
C LEU A 935 0.57 -9.22 14.65
N GLY A 936 0.69 -10.33 13.92
CA GLY A 936 -0.46 -11.10 13.44
C GLY A 936 -1.32 -10.33 12.43
N GLN A 937 -2.41 -10.96 12.00
CA GLN A 937 -3.39 -10.30 11.13
C GLN A 937 -4.14 -9.20 11.89
N GLU A 938 -4.35 -9.41 13.20
CA GLU A 938 -5.13 -8.57 14.09
C GLU A 938 -4.59 -7.15 14.17
N ALA A 939 -3.25 -6.96 14.14
CA ALA A 939 -2.65 -5.63 14.15
C ALA A 939 -3.10 -4.74 12.99
N LEU A 940 -3.40 -5.32 11.81
CA LEU A 940 -3.90 -4.55 10.67
C LEU A 940 -5.22 -3.85 10.99
N ASN A 941 -6.06 -4.43 11.87
CA ASN A 941 -7.33 -3.82 12.27
C ASN A 941 -7.14 -2.51 13.03
N GLU A 942 -6.03 -2.37 13.76
CA GLU A 942 -5.67 -1.15 14.48
C GLU A 942 -5.25 0.00 13.54
N TYR A 943 -4.98 -0.32 12.27
CA TYR A 943 -4.50 0.59 11.24
C TYR A 943 -5.47 0.75 10.07
N LEU A 944 -6.66 0.17 10.16
CA LEU A 944 -7.71 0.22 9.14
C LEU A 944 -9.02 0.79 9.70
N LYS A 945 -9.85 1.32 8.80
CA LYS A 945 -11.26 1.64 9.01
C LYS A 945 -12.12 0.84 8.03
N THR A 946 -13.34 0.53 8.46
CA THR A 946 -14.31 -0.20 7.63
C THR A 946 -15.36 0.77 7.13
N LYS A 947 -15.52 0.86 5.81
CA LYS A 947 -16.59 1.62 5.15
C LYS A 947 -17.61 0.63 4.60
N THR A 948 -18.86 0.74 5.02
CA THR A 948 -19.98 -0.03 4.45
C THR A 948 -20.56 0.73 3.27
N VAL A 949 -20.74 0.06 2.13
CA VAL A 949 -21.39 0.57 0.94
C VAL A 949 -22.64 -0.28 0.69
N THR A 950 -23.79 0.36 0.59
CA THR A 950 -25.07 -0.30 0.28
C THR A 950 -25.67 0.34 -0.95
N ILE A 951 -26.03 -0.49 -1.93
CA ILE A 951 -26.62 -0.10 -3.20
C ILE A 951 -27.99 -0.75 -3.29
N GLU A 952 -29.03 0.01 -3.64
CA GLU A 952 -30.32 -0.52 -4.07
C GLU A 952 -30.36 -0.58 -5.60
N TYR A 953 -30.89 -1.68 -6.16
CA TYR A 953 -30.95 -1.92 -7.61
C TYR A 953 -32.12 -2.81 -8.02
#